data_AF-A0A954WMQ9-F1
#
_entry.id   AF-A0A954WMQ9-F1
#
_cell.length_a   1.000
_cell.length_b   1.000
_cell.length_c   1.000
_cell.angle_alpha   90.00
_cell.angle_beta   90.00
_cell.angle_gamma   90.00
#
_symmetry.space_group_name_H-M   'P 1'
#
loop_
_entity.id
_entity.type
_entity.pdbx_description
1 polymer ?
#
loop_
_entity_poly.entity_id
_entity_poly.type
_entity_poly.pdbx_seq_one_letter_code
_entity_poly.pdbx_strand_id
1 'polypeptide(L)'
;MFKLHRIKSFVVVATLVASQLVSSNSNADIFRWDNGELIPGSEGVEPGPAAQLTHWNTNDRNLQYADFENGTLADSQFTFSWLQNANFSNADVRNSSFRRAQLQDADFTNAIIAGAAFNEPALTSEQFYSTASYQTANLNGIAYSANVAGWDLSSQSLQDAVFTTANASGATFAGSDLSRAVILSANLNGTDFSDAMLSGAMLSRSDLAGANFANANLSTAVLDGVSFSSTSLRSANLTGAVLDNAKFMESDMQDSVDMADANVNGASFRNVTAGGFKPAYFYQTQSYKDRALERIDFSLNDLSDWDLSSQNLIGAMFQESAFGADTNLLNADIRQADFSGSSGFTREHLESTRSFKNRDLRNVTFRQMDLSGWDLSRQFLANADFTNSDLTDVDFTDSVILGTRFLLSGITIDQIASTRSYEERNLQRLWLVSEDVEGLDLSFQNLRDSEFRLVNLKNVNFTRADLSNSYINGELEGANFSSANLEGGHIRNTLRRPEGATYNQWTVFPSRFDPVAEGMILIESPAGDFNADGMLDVQDLDELADRIVSGFDTTEFWIEAMFDLDGDRFVSPSDLDTWVKELRMTWYGDANLDGEFNSKDLVQVFAANTYEDGITANSDWSTGDWNGDSEFDSSDLVKAFSDGGYERGAVAARIQIAAVPEPSGIGILLIALPLLVRRRFTATGCNAYRH
;
A
#
# COMPACT_ATOMS: atom_id res chain seq x y z
N MET A 1 -13.51 -28.88 -20.44
CA MET A 1 -14.72 -29.71 -20.65
C MET A 1 -14.87 -30.64 -19.45
N PHE A 2 -15.67 -30.27 -18.46
CA PHE A 2 -15.94 -31.05 -17.25
C PHE A 2 -17.40 -31.51 -17.26
N LYS A 3 -17.66 -32.78 -16.97
CA LYS A 3 -19.02 -33.33 -16.77
C LYS A 3 -19.27 -33.52 -15.28
N LEU A 4 -20.07 -32.62 -14.70
CA LEU A 4 -20.77 -32.80 -13.43
C LEU A 4 -21.81 -33.93 -13.56
N HIS A 5 -21.99 -34.74 -12.51
CA HIS A 5 -23.23 -35.48 -12.29
C HIS A 5 -23.87 -35.08 -10.96
N ARG A 6 -25.13 -34.64 -11.06
CA ARG A 6 -26.04 -34.27 -9.98
C ARG A 6 -26.80 -35.48 -9.44
N ILE A 7 -26.85 -35.57 -8.12
CA ILE A 7 -28.00 -35.84 -7.23
C ILE A 7 -29.34 -36.21 -7.90
N LYS A 8 -29.96 -37.32 -7.47
CA LYS A 8 -31.42 -37.44 -7.30
C LYS A 8 -31.80 -38.41 -6.17
N SER A 9 -32.73 -37.97 -5.34
CA SER A 9 -33.40 -38.72 -4.28
C SER A 9 -34.81 -39.19 -4.69
N PHE A 10 -35.29 -40.24 -4.00
CA PHE A 10 -36.65 -40.46 -3.43
C PHE A 10 -37.77 -41.25 -4.18
N VAL A 11 -38.31 -42.25 -3.42
CA VAL A 11 -39.69 -42.83 -3.29
C VAL A 11 -40.03 -44.23 -3.88
N VAL A 12 -40.09 -45.22 -2.97
CA VAL A 12 -41.14 -46.23 -2.61
C VAL A 12 -41.93 -47.02 -3.68
N VAL A 13 -41.91 -48.37 -3.57
CA VAL A 13 -43.10 -49.26 -3.58
C VAL A 13 -42.87 -50.49 -2.67
N ALA A 14 -43.83 -50.78 -1.80
CA ALA A 14 -43.90 -51.91 -0.87
C ALA A 14 -44.69 -53.11 -1.46
N THR A 15 -44.41 -54.35 -1.00
CA THR A 15 -45.44 -55.38 -0.76
C THR A 15 -44.98 -56.38 0.31
N LEU A 16 -45.96 -56.83 1.11
CA LEU A 16 -45.91 -57.44 2.44
C LEU A 16 -46.46 -58.89 2.42
N VAL A 17 -46.29 -59.62 3.55
CA VAL A 17 -47.08 -60.76 4.10
C VAL A 17 -46.54 -62.17 3.77
N ALA A 18 -46.34 -63.14 4.68
CA ALA A 18 -46.30 -63.30 6.16
C ALA A 18 -45.74 -64.74 6.42
N SER A 19 -45.19 -65.13 7.57
CA SER A 19 -45.88 -65.23 8.87
C SER A 19 -44.96 -65.78 10.00
N GLN A 20 -45.16 -65.17 11.18
CA GLN A 20 -45.17 -65.75 12.54
C GLN A 20 -43.91 -66.35 13.17
N LEU A 21 -43.35 -65.58 14.12
CA LEU A 21 -43.43 -65.93 15.55
C LEU A 21 -43.62 -64.64 16.36
N VAL A 22 -44.58 -64.69 17.29
CA VAL A 22 -44.99 -63.58 18.16
C VAL A 22 -44.20 -63.67 19.47
N SER A 23 -43.53 -62.59 19.84
CA SER A 23 -43.50 -62.13 21.24
C SER A 23 -43.58 -60.61 21.24
N SER A 24 -44.56 -60.10 21.97
CA SER A 24 -44.84 -58.70 22.30
C SER A 24 -43.68 -57.72 22.15
N ASN A 25 -43.78 -56.80 21.19
CA ASN A 25 -43.06 -55.53 21.21
C ASN A 25 -43.62 -54.68 22.37
N SER A 26 -42.99 -54.77 23.54
CA SER A 26 -43.03 -53.71 24.52
C SER A 26 -41.88 -52.78 24.19
N ASN A 27 -42.17 -51.59 23.67
CA ASN A 27 -41.17 -50.55 23.51
C ASN A 27 -40.42 -50.36 24.85
N ALA A 28 -39.10 -50.59 24.88
CA ALA A 28 -38.26 -50.45 26.07
C ALA A 28 -37.81 -48.99 26.30
N ASP A 29 -38.52 -48.29 27.16
CA ASP A 29 -38.01 -47.24 28.05
C ASP A 29 -36.47 -47.34 28.26
N ILE A 30 -35.69 -46.26 28.01
CA ILE A 30 -34.23 -46.29 28.25
C ILE A 30 -34.01 -46.16 29.75
N PHE A 31 -33.34 -47.14 30.34
CA PHE A 31 -33.01 -47.11 31.75
C PHE A 31 -31.52 -46.84 31.93
N ARG A 32 -31.17 -46.17 33.03
CA ARG A 32 -29.77 -45.99 33.40
C ARG A 32 -29.13 -47.36 33.72
N TRP A 33 -27.96 -47.69 33.18
CA TRP A 33 -27.27 -48.96 33.46
C TRP A 33 -26.79 -49.08 34.92
N ASP A 34 -26.54 -47.97 35.60
CA ASP A 34 -26.03 -47.94 36.98
C ASP A 34 -27.11 -48.20 38.05
N ASN A 35 -28.34 -47.76 37.81
CA ASN A 35 -29.42 -47.84 38.81
C ASN A 35 -30.79 -48.31 38.28
N GLY A 36 -30.94 -48.51 36.97
CA GLY A 36 -32.15 -49.02 36.34
C GLY A 36 -33.34 -48.06 36.30
N GLU A 37 -33.16 -46.74 36.51
CA GLU A 37 -34.25 -45.75 36.43
C GLU A 37 -34.53 -45.30 34.99
N LEU A 38 -35.81 -45.11 34.65
CA LEU A 38 -36.25 -44.64 33.34
C LEU A 38 -35.74 -43.21 33.09
N ILE A 39 -35.06 -43.03 31.97
CA ILE A 39 -34.63 -41.75 31.45
C ILE A 39 -35.85 -41.02 30.88
N PRO A 40 -36.24 -39.85 31.44
CA PRO A 40 -37.43 -39.12 30.97
C PRO A 40 -37.33 -38.72 29.50
N GLY A 41 -38.38 -39.01 28.71
CA GLY A 41 -38.43 -38.69 27.27
C GLY A 41 -37.96 -39.81 26.34
N SER A 42 -37.61 -40.98 26.87
CA SER A 42 -37.26 -42.19 26.11
C SER A 42 -38.41 -43.21 25.99
N GLU A 43 -39.63 -42.79 26.37
CA GLU A 43 -40.80 -43.65 26.41
C GLU A 43 -41.15 -44.11 25.00
N GLY A 44 -41.22 -45.42 24.80
CA GLY A 44 -41.60 -45.95 23.48
C GLY A 44 -40.42 -46.19 22.52
N VAL A 45 -39.18 -45.92 22.91
CA VAL A 45 -37.97 -46.38 22.20
C VAL A 45 -37.72 -47.84 22.60
N GLU A 46 -36.89 -48.63 21.92
CA GLU A 46 -36.44 -49.95 22.43
C GLU A 46 -34.90 -50.03 22.53
N PRO A 47 -34.25 -49.43 23.57
CA PRO A 47 -32.81 -49.59 23.76
C PRO A 47 -32.45 -50.52 24.92
N GLY A 48 -31.56 -51.43 24.56
CA GLY A 48 -30.79 -52.38 25.36
C GLY A 48 -29.72 -52.96 24.42
N PRO A 49 -28.99 -54.01 24.82
CA PRO A 49 -28.01 -54.63 23.94
C PRO A 49 -28.64 -54.98 22.58
N ALA A 50 -27.95 -54.66 21.48
CA ALA A 50 -28.35 -54.82 20.09
C ALA A 50 -29.50 -53.91 19.58
N ALA A 51 -29.73 -52.76 20.22
CA ALA A 51 -30.74 -51.77 19.80
C ALA A 51 -30.64 -51.39 18.30
N GLN A 52 -31.76 -51.36 17.58
CA GLN A 52 -31.81 -51.05 16.14
C GLN A 52 -32.34 -49.63 15.92
N LEU A 53 -31.43 -48.66 15.84
CA LEU A 53 -31.71 -47.22 15.90
C LEU A 53 -31.08 -46.45 14.73
N THR A 54 -31.02 -47.03 13.54
CA THR A 54 -30.50 -46.33 12.35
C THR A 54 -31.35 -45.08 12.03
N HIS A 55 -30.71 -43.96 11.69
CA HIS A 55 -31.34 -42.65 11.47
C HIS A 55 -32.06 -42.07 12.69
N TRP A 56 -31.74 -42.53 13.89
CA TRP A 56 -32.46 -42.09 15.08
C TRP A 56 -32.09 -40.65 15.42
N ASN A 57 -33.10 -39.77 15.51
CA ASN A 57 -32.89 -38.37 15.85
C ASN A 57 -33.27 -38.12 17.31
N THR A 58 -32.27 -37.94 18.15
CA THR A 58 -32.40 -37.80 19.60
C THR A 58 -31.55 -36.65 20.14
N ASN A 59 -31.47 -35.54 19.40
CA ASN A 59 -30.78 -34.35 19.87
C ASN A 59 -31.38 -33.82 21.19
N ASP A 60 -30.53 -33.17 21.99
CA ASP A 60 -30.90 -32.50 23.24
C ASP A 60 -31.56 -33.41 24.29
N ARG A 61 -31.15 -34.69 24.34
CA ARG A 61 -31.68 -35.66 25.31
C ARG A 61 -30.72 -35.96 26.45
N ASN A 62 -31.29 -36.19 27.63
CA ASN A 62 -30.57 -36.89 28.68
C ASN A 62 -30.52 -38.36 28.30
N LEU A 63 -29.34 -38.93 28.12
CA LEU A 63 -29.08 -40.34 27.80
C LEU A 63 -27.93 -40.87 28.66
N GLN A 64 -27.76 -40.27 29.85
CA GLN A 64 -26.75 -40.71 30.81
C GLN A 64 -27.00 -42.16 31.17
N TYR A 65 -25.95 -42.96 31.18
CA TYR A 65 -26.00 -44.39 31.46
C TYR A 65 -26.89 -45.20 30.49
N ALA A 66 -27.23 -44.67 29.31
CA ALA A 66 -27.96 -45.44 28.31
C ALA A 66 -27.11 -46.62 27.80
N ASP A 67 -27.74 -47.78 27.58
CA ASP A 67 -27.10 -48.98 27.07
C ASP A 67 -27.40 -49.19 25.58
N PHE A 68 -26.37 -49.00 24.76
CA PHE A 68 -26.35 -49.19 23.32
C PHE A 68 -25.37 -50.30 22.88
N GLU A 69 -24.96 -51.18 23.81
CA GLU A 69 -24.04 -52.30 23.51
C GLU A 69 -24.48 -53.05 22.26
N ASN A 70 -23.59 -53.36 21.32
CA ASN A 70 -23.91 -54.10 20.07
C ASN A 70 -25.00 -53.43 19.19
N GLY A 71 -25.41 -52.19 19.48
CA GLY A 71 -26.49 -51.52 18.79
C GLY A 71 -26.13 -51.11 17.36
N THR A 72 -27.14 -50.96 16.50
CA THR A 72 -27.04 -50.44 15.13
C THR A 72 -27.63 -49.05 15.07
N LEU A 73 -26.79 -48.04 15.26
CA LEU A 73 -27.16 -46.63 15.38
C LEU A 73 -26.56 -45.76 14.26
N ALA A 74 -26.27 -46.34 13.10
CA ALA A 74 -25.72 -45.59 11.97
C ALA A 74 -26.62 -44.42 11.56
N ASP A 75 -26.01 -43.35 11.07
CA ASP A 75 -26.67 -42.13 10.57
C ASP A 75 -27.57 -41.42 11.61
N SER A 76 -27.31 -41.63 12.90
CA SER A 76 -28.12 -41.10 14.01
C SER A 76 -27.63 -39.74 14.52
N GLN A 77 -28.45 -39.07 15.33
CA GLN A 77 -28.19 -37.73 15.85
C GLN A 77 -28.28 -37.72 17.38
N PHE A 78 -27.16 -37.46 18.04
CA PHE A 78 -26.98 -37.30 19.49
C PHE A 78 -26.48 -35.89 19.85
N THR A 79 -26.67 -34.92 18.95
CA THR A 79 -26.16 -33.56 19.12
C THR A 79 -26.73 -32.97 20.44
N PHE A 80 -25.89 -32.28 21.22
CA PHE A 80 -26.26 -31.69 22.52
C PHE A 80 -26.73 -32.64 23.61
N SER A 81 -26.67 -33.96 23.39
CA SER A 81 -27.18 -34.93 24.35
C SER A 81 -26.22 -35.19 25.50
N TRP A 82 -26.75 -35.53 26.68
CA TRP A 82 -25.97 -35.93 27.84
C TRP A 82 -25.76 -37.44 27.79
N LEU A 83 -24.55 -37.88 27.44
CA LEU A 83 -24.20 -39.28 27.21
C LEU A 83 -23.17 -39.78 28.22
N GLN A 84 -23.09 -39.15 29.39
CA GLN A 84 -22.11 -39.55 30.39
C GLN A 84 -22.37 -40.98 30.82
N ASN A 85 -21.30 -41.77 30.89
CA ASN A 85 -21.35 -43.20 31.19
C ASN A 85 -22.18 -44.04 30.19
N ALA A 86 -22.63 -43.52 29.04
CA ALA A 86 -23.38 -44.34 28.09
C ALA A 86 -22.49 -45.47 27.51
N ASN A 87 -23.07 -46.66 27.33
CA ASN A 87 -22.37 -47.82 26.78
C ASN A 87 -22.62 -47.94 25.27
N PHE A 88 -21.63 -47.62 24.45
CA PHE A 88 -21.62 -47.82 22.99
C PHE A 88 -20.71 -48.98 22.58
N SER A 89 -20.31 -49.87 23.51
CA SER A 89 -19.36 -50.92 23.16
C SER A 89 -19.90 -51.86 22.08
N ASN A 90 -19.07 -52.18 21.09
CA ASN A 90 -19.41 -52.94 19.89
C ASN A 90 -20.53 -52.33 19.01
N ALA A 91 -20.96 -51.10 19.29
CA ALA A 91 -22.05 -50.47 18.54
C ALA A 91 -21.58 -49.96 17.17
N ASP A 92 -22.47 -50.00 16.17
CA ASP A 92 -22.27 -49.31 14.89
C ASP A 92 -22.87 -47.90 14.98
N VAL A 93 -22.02 -46.88 15.07
CA VAL A 93 -22.41 -45.47 15.14
C VAL A 93 -21.89 -44.70 13.93
N ARG A 94 -21.67 -45.38 12.80
CA ARG A 94 -21.13 -44.75 11.59
C ARG A 94 -22.01 -43.61 11.12
N ASN A 95 -21.39 -42.54 10.61
CA ASN A 95 -22.05 -41.32 10.15
C ASN A 95 -22.93 -40.60 11.20
N SER A 96 -22.87 -41.01 12.47
CA SER A 96 -23.70 -40.41 13.51
C SER A 96 -23.08 -39.13 14.06
N SER A 97 -23.93 -38.17 14.46
CA SER A 97 -23.48 -36.91 15.05
C SER A 97 -23.51 -36.97 16.56
N PHE A 98 -22.35 -36.76 17.18
CA PHE A 98 -22.16 -36.54 18.62
C PHE A 98 -21.74 -35.09 18.92
N ARG A 99 -22.03 -34.17 17.99
CA ARG A 99 -21.60 -32.78 18.13
C ARG A 99 -22.17 -32.16 19.41
N ARG A 100 -21.30 -31.65 20.28
CA ARG A 100 -21.61 -31.02 21.57
C ARG A 100 -22.32 -31.96 22.54
N ALA A 101 -22.23 -33.27 22.32
CA ALA A 101 -22.68 -34.26 23.28
C ALA A 101 -21.70 -34.32 24.47
N GLN A 102 -22.20 -34.64 25.65
CA GLN A 102 -21.36 -34.83 26.84
C GLN A 102 -20.97 -36.30 26.98
N LEU A 103 -19.75 -36.65 26.58
CA LEU A 103 -19.27 -38.03 26.43
C LEU A 103 -18.36 -38.51 27.57
N GLN A 104 -18.40 -37.83 28.73
CA GLN A 104 -17.56 -38.19 29.87
C GLN A 104 -17.84 -39.64 30.30
N ASP A 105 -16.80 -40.47 30.39
CA ASP A 105 -16.86 -41.88 30.79
C ASP A 105 -17.76 -42.78 29.91
N ALA A 106 -18.16 -42.33 28.72
CA ALA A 106 -18.88 -43.17 27.76
C ALA A 106 -17.96 -44.26 27.19
N ASP A 107 -18.47 -45.48 27.03
CA ASP A 107 -17.68 -46.62 26.53
C ASP A 107 -17.87 -46.78 25.01
N PHE A 108 -16.82 -46.53 24.22
CA PHE A 108 -16.79 -46.74 22.77
C PHE A 108 -15.94 -47.97 22.36
N THR A 109 -15.63 -48.86 23.30
CA THR A 109 -14.80 -50.03 23.04
C THR A 109 -15.37 -50.87 21.90
N ASN A 110 -14.57 -51.13 20.87
CA ASN A 110 -14.96 -51.82 19.64
C ASN A 110 -16.12 -51.19 18.86
N ALA A 111 -16.52 -49.95 19.16
CA ALA A 111 -17.53 -49.25 18.37
C ALA A 111 -17.01 -48.92 16.96
N ILE A 112 -17.89 -48.89 15.96
CA ILE A 112 -17.57 -48.46 14.60
C ILE A 112 -17.94 -46.99 14.46
N ILE A 113 -16.93 -46.12 14.33
CA ILE A 113 -17.08 -44.65 14.35
C ILE A 113 -16.73 -43.97 13.01
N ALA A 114 -16.50 -44.74 11.93
CA ALA A 114 -16.24 -44.17 10.60
C ALA A 114 -17.39 -43.22 10.19
N GLY A 115 -17.06 -42.02 9.71
CA GLY A 115 -18.03 -40.99 9.34
C GLY A 115 -18.68 -40.24 10.51
N ALA A 116 -18.47 -40.67 11.76
CA ALA A 116 -19.10 -40.04 12.90
C ALA A 116 -18.53 -38.64 13.17
N ALA A 117 -19.33 -37.76 13.76
CA ALA A 117 -18.95 -36.38 14.03
C ALA A 117 -18.82 -36.11 15.53
N PHE A 118 -17.62 -35.74 15.97
CA PHE A 118 -17.29 -35.34 17.33
C PHE A 118 -16.72 -33.91 17.33
N ASN A 119 -17.10 -33.11 18.32
CA ASN A 119 -16.47 -31.83 18.63
C ASN A 119 -16.56 -31.58 20.13
N GLU A 120 -15.96 -30.50 20.61
CA GLU A 120 -15.75 -30.28 22.05
C GLU A 120 -17.06 -30.22 22.88
N PRO A 121 -17.15 -30.99 24.00
CA PRO A 121 -16.19 -31.99 24.48
C PRO A 121 -16.26 -33.30 23.66
N ALA A 122 -15.12 -33.76 23.14
CA ALA A 122 -15.04 -34.97 22.33
C ALA A 122 -14.49 -36.17 23.12
N LEU A 123 -14.23 -37.30 22.44
CA LEU A 123 -13.61 -38.48 23.04
C LEU A 123 -12.19 -38.18 23.54
N THR A 124 -11.77 -38.85 24.60
CA THR A 124 -10.35 -38.92 24.97
C THR A 124 -9.59 -39.80 23.98
N SER A 125 -8.25 -39.71 23.96
CA SER A 125 -7.43 -40.61 23.14
C SER A 125 -7.66 -42.08 23.49
N GLU A 126 -7.86 -42.41 24.77
CA GLU A 126 -8.13 -43.78 25.24
C GLU A 126 -9.48 -44.29 24.70
N GLN A 127 -10.55 -43.49 24.79
CA GLN A 127 -11.86 -43.83 24.21
C GLN A 127 -11.79 -43.95 22.69
N PHE A 128 -10.98 -43.12 22.02
CA PHE A 128 -10.84 -43.16 20.57
C PHE A 128 -10.08 -44.40 20.10
N TYR A 129 -8.95 -44.72 20.74
CA TYR A 129 -8.11 -45.87 20.40
C TYR A 129 -8.78 -47.22 20.72
N SER A 130 -9.73 -47.25 21.66
CA SER A 130 -10.49 -48.47 21.96
C SER A 130 -11.51 -48.84 20.88
N THR A 131 -11.83 -47.94 19.95
CA THR A 131 -12.83 -48.19 18.90
C THR A 131 -12.36 -49.24 17.89
N ALA A 132 -13.30 -49.98 17.30
CA ALA A 132 -12.99 -50.94 16.23
C ALA A 132 -12.51 -50.21 14.97
N SER A 133 -13.02 -49.01 14.70
CA SER A 133 -12.56 -48.17 13.58
C SER A 133 -11.07 -47.83 13.67
N TYR A 134 -10.57 -47.41 14.83
CA TYR A 134 -9.14 -47.14 15.02
C TYR A 134 -8.29 -48.41 14.86
N GLN A 135 -8.69 -49.50 15.51
CA GLN A 135 -7.96 -50.79 15.48
C GLN A 135 -7.91 -51.42 14.08
N THR A 136 -8.93 -51.19 13.26
CA THR A 136 -9.01 -51.67 11.87
C THR A 136 -8.50 -50.66 10.84
N ALA A 137 -7.94 -49.53 11.30
CA ALA A 137 -7.43 -48.44 10.47
C ALA A 137 -8.48 -47.82 9.52
N ASN A 138 -9.76 -47.79 9.92
CA ASN A 138 -10.85 -47.23 9.12
C ASN A 138 -11.60 -46.14 9.88
N LEU A 139 -11.17 -44.91 9.67
CA LEU A 139 -11.73 -43.66 10.20
C LEU A 139 -12.25 -42.75 9.07
N ASN A 140 -12.57 -43.33 7.91
CA ASN A 140 -13.00 -42.57 6.74
C ASN A 140 -14.22 -41.69 7.05
N GLY A 141 -14.18 -40.44 6.60
CA GLY A 141 -15.24 -39.45 6.76
C GLY A 141 -15.44 -38.93 8.18
N ILE A 142 -14.61 -39.33 9.15
CA ILE A 142 -14.76 -38.86 10.53
C ILE A 142 -14.64 -37.34 10.60
N ALA A 143 -15.53 -36.68 11.33
CA ALA A 143 -15.43 -35.25 11.60
C ALA A 143 -15.02 -35.04 13.06
N TYR A 144 -13.81 -34.55 13.30
CA TYR A 144 -13.22 -34.39 14.62
C TYR A 144 -12.68 -32.97 14.82
N SER A 145 -13.56 -32.06 15.24
CA SER A 145 -13.21 -30.65 15.52
C SER A 145 -12.96 -30.44 17.01
N ALA A 146 -11.89 -31.06 17.52
CA ALA A 146 -11.51 -31.07 18.95
C ALA A 146 -9.99 -31.19 19.11
N ASN A 147 -9.51 -31.25 20.36
CA ASN A 147 -8.10 -31.43 20.67
C ASN A 147 -7.63 -32.87 20.46
N VAL A 148 -6.74 -33.06 19.50
CA VAL A 148 -6.03 -34.31 19.19
C VAL A 148 -4.50 -34.13 19.27
N ALA A 149 -4.03 -33.13 20.03
CA ALA A 149 -2.61 -32.85 20.18
C ALA A 149 -1.85 -34.06 20.74
N GLY A 150 -0.75 -34.43 20.09
CA GLY A 150 0.07 -35.58 20.46
C GLY A 150 -0.57 -36.95 20.20
N TRP A 151 -1.72 -37.02 19.51
CA TRP A 151 -2.35 -38.29 19.20
C TRP A 151 -1.57 -39.07 18.12
N ASP A 152 -1.69 -40.39 18.16
CA ASP A 152 -1.22 -41.30 17.13
C ASP A 152 -2.37 -41.65 16.20
N LEU A 153 -2.29 -41.19 14.96
CA LEU A 153 -3.20 -41.46 13.86
C LEU A 153 -2.42 -42.02 12.66
N SER A 154 -1.25 -42.62 12.93
CA SER A 154 -0.40 -43.20 11.90
C SER A 154 -1.08 -44.38 11.21
N SER A 155 -0.84 -44.52 9.90
CA SER A 155 -1.38 -45.59 9.05
C SER A 155 -2.91 -45.73 9.04
N GLN A 156 -3.65 -44.70 9.46
CA GLN A 156 -5.12 -44.70 9.46
C GLN A 156 -5.68 -44.32 8.08
N SER A 157 -6.84 -44.87 7.72
CA SER A 157 -7.64 -44.39 6.59
C SER A 157 -8.58 -43.28 7.05
N LEU A 158 -8.30 -42.05 6.64
CA LEU A 158 -8.95 -40.79 7.02
C LEU A 158 -9.44 -40.03 5.77
N GLN A 159 -9.79 -40.75 4.69
CA GLN A 159 -10.29 -40.11 3.49
C GLN A 159 -11.55 -39.32 3.80
N ASP A 160 -11.67 -38.12 3.24
CA ASP A 160 -12.82 -37.24 3.45
C ASP A 160 -13.05 -36.83 4.93
N ALA A 161 -12.06 -37.05 5.83
CA ALA A 161 -12.16 -36.65 7.23
C ALA A 161 -12.18 -35.12 7.38
N VAL A 162 -12.78 -34.62 8.47
CA VAL A 162 -12.92 -33.18 8.75
C VAL A 162 -12.27 -32.84 10.10
N PHE A 163 -11.16 -32.13 10.07
CA PHE A 163 -10.42 -31.63 11.24
C PHE A 163 -10.43 -30.09 11.30
N THR A 164 -11.49 -29.47 10.78
CA THR A 164 -11.62 -28.00 10.77
C THR A 164 -11.54 -27.46 12.19
N THR A 165 -10.67 -26.47 12.43
CA THR A 165 -10.38 -25.84 13.74
C THR A 165 -9.85 -26.79 14.82
N ALA A 166 -9.46 -28.02 14.48
CA ALA A 166 -8.90 -28.96 15.43
C ALA A 166 -7.51 -28.48 15.93
N ASN A 167 -7.16 -28.86 17.15
CA ASN A 167 -5.79 -28.75 17.64
C ASN A 167 -5.11 -30.10 17.48
N ALA A 168 -4.26 -30.27 16.48
CA ALA A 168 -3.50 -31.49 16.23
C ALA A 168 -1.99 -31.30 16.37
N SER A 169 -1.57 -30.28 17.14
CA SER A 169 -0.16 -29.98 17.36
C SER A 169 0.60 -31.20 17.90
N GLY A 170 1.70 -31.57 17.26
CA GLY A 170 2.53 -32.71 17.63
C GLY A 170 1.88 -34.09 17.46
N ALA A 171 0.69 -34.19 16.86
CA ALA A 171 0.11 -35.47 16.49
C ALA A 171 0.92 -36.14 15.37
N THR A 172 0.78 -37.45 15.19
CA THR A 172 1.32 -38.16 14.02
C THR A 172 0.20 -38.70 13.14
N PHE A 173 0.28 -38.37 11.86
CA PHE A 173 -0.51 -38.88 10.76
C PHE A 173 0.38 -39.66 9.77
N ALA A 174 1.54 -40.13 10.21
CA ALA A 174 2.53 -40.76 9.35
C ALA A 174 1.95 -41.97 8.60
N GLY A 175 2.12 -42.01 7.27
CA GLY A 175 1.59 -43.06 6.40
C GLY A 175 0.06 -43.15 6.32
N SER A 176 -0.68 -42.19 6.90
CA SER A 176 -2.15 -42.17 6.85
C SER A 176 -2.67 -41.70 5.49
N ASP A 177 -3.90 -42.09 5.16
CA ASP A 177 -4.61 -41.62 3.97
C ASP A 177 -5.62 -40.53 4.34
N LEU A 178 -5.23 -39.28 4.16
CA LEU A 178 -6.00 -38.05 4.35
C LEU A 178 -6.50 -37.48 3.00
N SER A 179 -6.62 -38.30 1.96
CA SER A 179 -7.06 -37.83 0.65
C SER A 179 -8.43 -37.14 0.75
N ARG A 180 -8.53 -35.93 0.19
CA ARG A 180 -9.72 -35.06 0.25
C ARG A 180 -10.17 -34.64 1.67
N ALA A 181 -9.32 -34.80 2.69
CA ALA A 181 -9.65 -34.33 4.04
C ALA A 181 -9.79 -32.80 4.09
N VAL A 182 -10.63 -32.31 5.00
CA VAL A 182 -10.87 -30.88 5.25
C VAL A 182 -10.29 -30.47 6.60
N ILE A 183 -9.09 -29.87 6.56
CA ILE A 183 -8.26 -29.50 7.71
C ILE A 183 -8.05 -27.98 7.70
N LEU A 184 -9.15 -27.22 7.71
CA LEU A 184 -9.13 -25.77 7.60
C LEU A 184 -8.92 -25.10 8.96
N SER A 185 -8.06 -24.08 9.01
CA SER A 185 -7.81 -23.29 10.23
C SER A 185 -7.45 -24.13 11.46
N ALA A 186 -6.77 -25.26 11.25
CA ALA A 186 -6.32 -26.16 12.32
C ALA A 186 -4.93 -25.74 12.82
N ASN A 187 -4.64 -26.07 14.08
CA ASN A 187 -3.27 -26.01 14.59
C ASN A 187 -2.59 -27.35 14.29
N LEU A 188 -1.65 -27.35 13.35
CA LEU A 188 -0.87 -28.52 12.90
C LEU A 188 0.62 -28.33 13.21
N ASN A 189 0.94 -27.50 14.21
CA ASN A 189 2.31 -27.20 14.60
C ASN A 189 3.05 -28.49 15.02
N GLY A 190 4.19 -28.76 14.40
CA GLY A 190 5.00 -29.94 14.68
C GLY A 190 4.33 -31.29 14.38
N THR A 191 3.23 -31.30 13.63
CA THR A 191 2.54 -32.54 13.24
C THR A 191 3.37 -33.35 12.24
N ASP A 192 3.40 -34.65 12.41
CA ASP A 192 4.11 -35.57 11.51
C ASP A 192 3.16 -36.13 10.44
N PHE A 193 3.31 -35.66 9.20
CA PHE A 193 2.61 -36.14 8.00
C PHE A 193 3.55 -36.95 7.08
N SER A 194 4.67 -37.47 7.59
CA SER A 194 5.61 -38.24 6.75
C SER A 194 4.91 -39.42 6.07
N ASP A 195 5.20 -39.63 4.78
CA ASP A 195 4.61 -40.66 3.94
C ASP A 195 3.07 -40.62 3.81
N ALA A 196 2.40 -39.56 4.29
CA ALA A 196 0.95 -39.44 4.25
C ALA A 196 0.40 -39.14 2.85
N MET A 197 -0.79 -39.64 2.54
CA MET A 197 -1.53 -39.29 1.33
C MET A 197 -2.50 -38.15 1.62
N LEU A 198 -2.23 -36.96 1.07
CA LEU A 198 -3.00 -35.73 1.25
C LEU A 198 -3.56 -35.21 -0.08
N SER A 199 -3.72 -36.09 -1.07
CA SER A 199 -4.14 -35.67 -2.41
C SER A 199 -5.53 -35.02 -2.36
N GLY A 200 -5.62 -33.80 -2.87
CA GLY A 200 -6.85 -32.99 -2.85
C GLY A 200 -7.31 -32.54 -1.46
N ALA A 201 -6.48 -32.69 -0.42
CA ALA A 201 -6.82 -32.22 0.92
C ALA A 201 -6.86 -30.68 0.98
N MET A 202 -7.69 -30.13 1.87
CA MET A 202 -7.86 -28.69 2.07
C MET A 202 -7.25 -28.27 3.41
N LEU A 203 -6.12 -27.55 3.37
CA LEU A 203 -5.36 -27.14 4.56
C LEU A 203 -5.24 -25.61 4.70
N SER A 204 -5.94 -24.83 3.87
CA SER A 204 -5.89 -23.37 3.91
C SER A 204 -6.08 -22.79 5.32
N ARG A 205 -5.27 -21.77 5.62
CA ARG A 205 -5.25 -21.02 6.90
C ARG A 205 -4.86 -21.85 8.13
N SER A 206 -4.37 -23.07 7.96
CA SER A 206 -3.83 -23.87 9.07
C SER A 206 -2.39 -23.46 9.40
N ASP A 207 -2.03 -23.60 10.67
CA ASP A 207 -0.65 -23.39 11.13
C ASP A 207 0.14 -24.69 10.96
N LEU A 208 1.02 -24.71 9.95
CA LEU A 208 1.86 -25.86 9.61
C LEU A 208 3.28 -25.72 10.18
N ALA A 209 3.58 -24.73 11.01
CA ALA A 209 4.96 -24.47 11.42
C ALA A 209 5.61 -25.71 12.07
N GLY A 210 6.80 -26.08 11.58
CA GLY A 210 7.54 -27.26 12.06
C GLY A 210 6.94 -28.63 11.68
N ALA A 211 5.86 -28.69 10.89
CA ALA A 211 5.29 -29.95 10.43
C ALA A 211 6.25 -30.71 9.50
N ASN A 212 6.14 -32.04 9.52
CA ASN A 212 6.94 -32.93 8.67
C ASN A 212 6.09 -33.53 7.55
N PHE A 213 6.32 -33.11 6.31
CA PHE A 213 5.70 -33.65 5.10
C PHE A 213 6.66 -34.48 4.26
N ALA A 214 7.73 -35.04 4.87
CA ALA A 214 8.68 -35.86 4.12
C ALA A 214 7.97 -37.00 3.37
N ASN A 215 8.22 -37.12 2.06
CA ASN A 215 7.58 -38.08 1.14
C ASN A 215 6.04 -38.00 1.05
N ALA A 216 5.40 -36.98 1.62
CA ALA A 216 3.95 -36.86 1.59
C ALA A 216 3.44 -36.54 0.18
N ASN A 217 2.26 -37.05 -0.15
CA ASN A 217 1.57 -36.74 -1.40
C ASN A 217 0.53 -35.62 -1.18
N LEU A 218 0.92 -34.38 -1.43
CA LEU A 218 0.07 -33.17 -1.39
C LEU A 218 -0.46 -32.78 -2.79
N SER A 219 -0.46 -33.70 -3.76
CA SER A 219 -0.90 -33.40 -5.12
C SER A 219 -2.33 -32.84 -5.12
N THR A 220 -2.55 -31.75 -5.84
CA THR A 220 -3.84 -31.02 -5.92
C THR A 220 -4.40 -30.52 -4.59
N ALA A 221 -3.61 -30.54 -3.51
CA ALA A 221 -4.02 -30.00 -2.22
C ALA A 221 -4.24 -28.48 -2.29
N VAL A 222 -5.17 -27.97 -1.49
CA VAL A 222 -5.47 -26.54 -1.37
C VAL A 222 -4.79 -25.98 -0.13
N LEU A 223 -3.74 -25.19 -0.36
CA LEU A 223 -2.79 -24.69 0.63
C LEU A 223 -2.64 -23.15 0.53
N ASP A 224 -3.67 -22.45 0.02
CA ASP A 224 -3.66 -20.99 -0.09
C ASP A 224 -3.42 -20.33 1.28
N GLY A 225 -2.45 -19.41 1.30
CA GLY A 225 -2.09 -18.59 2.45
C GLY A 225 -1.48 -19.32 3.65
N VAL A 226 -1.10 -20.60 3.52
CA VAL A 226 -0.49 -21.35 4.63
C VAL A 226 0.97 -20.97 4.87
N SER A 227 1.44 -21.17 6.10
CA SER A 227 2.85 -20.96 6.46
C SER A 227 3.57 -22.30 6.63
N PHE A 228 4.46 -22.61 5.69
CA PHE A 228 5.42 -23.72 5.74
C PHE A 228 6.71 -23.34 6.50
N SER A 229 6.62 -22.44 7.48
CA SER A 229 7.79 -21.98 8.21
C SER A 229 8.45 -23.14 8.97
N SER A 230 9.73 -23.36 8.70
CA SER A 230 10.52 -24.45 9.31
C SER A 230 9.92 -25.86 9.11
N THR A 231 9.14 -26.08 8.05
CA THR A 231 8.60 -27.42 7.73
C THR A 231 9.58 -28.26 6.93
N SER A 232 9.51 -29.57 7.07
CA SER A 232 10.17 -30.50 6.15
C SER A 232 9.23 -30.83 4.98
N LEU A 233 9.65 -30.50 3.76
CA LEU A 233 8.98 -30.84 2.50
C LEU A 233 9.82 -31.82 1.66
N ARG A 234 10.80 -32.50 2.27
CA ARG A 234 11.70 -33.41 1.56
C ARG A 234 10.95 -34.45 0.74
N SER A 235 11.27 -34.55 -0.55
CA SER A 235 10.61 -35.49 -1.47
C SER A 235 9.07 -35.37 -1.55
N ALA A 236 8.48 -34.26 -1.08
CA ALA A 236 7.03 -34.10 -1.11
C ALA A 236 6.54 -33.88 -2.56
N ASN A 237 5.36 -34.42 -2.85
CA ASN A 237 4.66 -34.19 -4.11
C ASN A 237 3.63 -33.07 -3.93
N LEU A 238 3.90 -31.90 -4.50
CA LEU A 238 3.02 -30.73 -4.58
C LEU A 238 2.44 -30.53 -5.99
N THR A 239 2.44 -31.55 -6.85
CA THR A 239 1.96 -31.44 -8.23
C THR A 239 0.52 -30.93 -8.26
N GLY A 240 0.27 -29.84 -8.99
CA GLY A 240 -1.04 -29.22 -9.13
C GLY A 240 -1.61 -28.60 -7.84
N ALA A 241 -0.81 -28.46 -6.78
CA ALA A 241 -1.26 -27.84 -5.53
C ALA A 241 -1.54 -26.34 -5.71
N VAL A 242 -2.49 -25.83 -4.93
CA VAL A 242 -2.79 -24.39 -4.86
C VAL A 242 -2.02 -23.79 -3.68
N LEU A 243 -0.94 -23.08 -3.99
CA LEU A 243 0.01 -22.49 -3.03
C LEU A 243 0.04 -20.96 -3.13
N ASP A 244 -1.03 -20.35 -3.65
CA ASP A 244 -1.16 -18.91 -3.72
C ASP A 244 -0.95 -18.29 -2.32
N ASN A 245 -0.13 -17.25 -2.23
CA ASN A 245 0.23 -16.56 -0.99
C ASN A 245 0.85 -17.46 0.11
N ALA A 246 1.24 -18.71 -0.20
CA ALA A 246 1.89 -19.60 0.76
C ALA A 246 3.30 -19.09 1.11
N LYS A 247 3.78 -19.37 2.33
CA LYS A 247 5.08 -18.91 2.83
C LYS A 247 5.99 -20.09 3.13
N PHE A 248 7.09 -20.22 2.39
CA PHE A 248 8.07 -21.32 2.49
C PHE A 248 9.31 -20.98 3.32
N MET A 249 9.26 -19.89 4.10
CA MET A 249 10.42 -19.37 4.83
C MET A 249 11.13 -20.45 5.64
N GLU A 250 12.42 -20.66 5.38
CA GLU A 250 13.27 -21.63 6.08
C GLU A 250 12.75 -23.09 6.04
N SER A 251 11.91 -23.42 5.06
CA SER A 251 11.48 -24.81 4.85
C SER A 251 12.61 -25.67 4.27
N ASP A 252 12.66 -26.92 4.71
CA ASP A 252 13.60 -27.90 4.19
C ASP A 252 13.00 -28.56 2.94
N MET A 253 13.43 -28.10 1.76
CA MET A 253 12.95 -28.53 0.45
C MET A 253 14.00 -29.38 -0.30
N GLN A 254 14.81 -30.13 0.45
CA GLN A 254 15.81 -31.03 -0.13
C GLN A 254 15.15 -32.25 -0.83
N ASP A 255 15.97 -33.04 -1.53
CA ASP A 255 15.58 -34.36 -2.01
C ASP A 255 14.38 -34.39 -2.99
N SER A 256 14.34 -33.44 -3.92
CA SER A 256 13.45 -33.43 -5.10
C SER A 256 11.95 -33.21 -4.80
N VAL A 257 11.60 -32.00 -4.37
CA VAL A 257 10.21 -31.55 -4.29
C VAL A 257 9.61 -31.42 -5.69
N ASP A 258 8.47 -32.08 -5.94
CA ASP A 258 7.75 -31.97 -7.20
C ASP A 258 6.70 -30.85 -7.09
N MET A 259 6.88 -29.75 -7.82
CA MET A 259 5.94 -28.63 -7.87
C MET A 259 5.31 -28.47 -9.26
N ALA A 260 5.31 -29.53 -10.08
CA ALA A 260 4.77 -29.47 -11.42
C ALA A 260 3.32 -28.99 -11.41
N ASP A 261 3.01 -27.99 -12.23
CA ASP A 261 1.67 -27.42 -12.40
C ASP A 261 1.06 -26.80 -11.12
N ALA A 262 1.85 -26.57 -10.07
CA ALA A 262 1.39 -25.87 -8.88
C ALA A 262 1.20 -24.37 -9.14
N ASN A 263 0.21 -23.75 -8.49
CA ASN A 263 -0.01 -22.31 -8.52
C ASN A 263 0.69 -21.66 -7.33
N VAL A 264 1.52 -20.65 -7.57
CA VAL A 264 2.37 -20.00 -6.54
C VAL A 264 2.25 -18.47 -6.59
N ASN A 265 1.09 -17.94 -6.97
CA ASN A 265 0.91 -16.51 -7.17
C ASN A 265 1.06 -15.76 -5.83
N GLY A 266 1.93 -14.76 -5.76
CA GLY A 266 2.23 -14.02 -4.54
C GLY A 266 2.83 -14.84 -3.40
N ALA A 267 3.30 -16.08 -3.66
CA ALA A 267 3.94 -16.91 -2.65
C ALA A 267 5.30 -16.34 -2.23
N SER A 268 5.71 -16.63 -0.99
CA SER A 268 7.04 -16.28 -0.48
C SER A 268 7.94 -17.51 -0.46
N PHE A 269 8.95 -17.47 -1.31
CA PHE A 269 10.09 -18.39 -1.36
C PHE A 269 11.29 -17.78 -0.62
N ARG A 270 11.10 -16.99 0.44
CA ARG A 270 12.21 -16.35 1.14
C ARG A 270 13.18 -17.38 1.75
N ASN A 271 14.47 -17.25 1.44
CA ASN A 271 15.55 -18.10 1.99
C ASN A 271 15.34 -19.62 1.82
N VAL A 272 14.80 -20.07 0.69
CA VAL A 272 14.56 -21.50 0.42
C VAL A 272 15.75 -22.20 -0.23
N THR A 273 16.64 -21.47 -0.91
CA THR A 273 17.83 -22.07 -1.55
C THR A 273 18.81 -22.63 -0.53
N ALA A 274 18.91 -22.02 0.65
CA ALA A 274 19.66 -22.57 1.79
C ALA A 274 19.08 -23.93 2.27
N GLY A 275 17.77 -24.11 2.10
CA GLY A 275 17.04 -25.37 2.32
C GLY A 275 17.11 -26.34 1.14
N GLY A 276 17.99 -26.12 0.15
CA GLY A 276 18.20 -27.00 -0.99
C GLY A 276 17.16 -26.90 -2.12
N PHE A 277 16.29 -25.88 -2.07
CA PHE A 277 15.36 -25.60 -3.17
C PHE A 277 16.11 -25.25 -4.45
N LYS A 278 15.70 -25.83 -5.58
CA LYS A 278 16.36 -25.65 -6.87
C LYS A 278 15.43 -24.96 -7.87
N PRO A 279 15.97 -24.14 -8.79
CA PRO A 279 15.16 -23.47 -9.81
C PRO A 279 14.38 -24.46 -10.68
N ALA A 280 14.94 -25.64 -10.94
CA ALA A 280 14.30 -26.68 -11.73
C ALA A 280 12.94 -27.14 -11.16
N TYR A 281 12.73 -27.06 -9.85
CA TYR A 281 11.43 -27.36 -9.23
C TYR A 281 10.44 -26.22 -9.51
N PHE A 282 10.92 -24.98 -9.38
CA PHE A 282 10.15 -23.76 -9.59
C PHE A 282 9.66 -23.59 -11.03
N TYR A 283 10.49 -23.89 -12.03
CA TYR A 283 10.14 -23.74 -13.45
C TYR A 283 9.01 -24.67 -13.91
N GLN A 284 8.74 -25.72 -13.15
CA GLN A 284 7.67 -26.66 -13.44
C GLN A 284 6.31 -26.18 -12.95
N THR A 285 6.25 -25.14 -12.12
CA THR A 285 5.01 -24.55 -11.62
C THR A 285 4.16 -23.98 -12.77
N GLN A 286 2.86 -23.97 -12.57
CA GLN A 286 1.92 -23.39 -13.52
C GLN A 286 2.12 -21.86 -13.61
N SER A 287 2.30 -21.17 -12.47
CA SER A 287 2.55 -19.73 -12.44
C SER A 287 3.80 -19.31 -13.24
N TYR A 288 4.89 -20.07 -13.18
CA TYR A 288 6.09 -19.80 -13.98
C TYR A 288 5.82 -19.95 -15.49
N LYS A 289 5.10 -21.01 -15.88
CA LYS A 289 4.73 -21.28 -17.29
C LYS A 289 3.80 -20.18 -17.84
N ASP A 290 2.89 -19.69 -17.00
CA ASP A 290 1.93 -18.64 -17.34
C ASP A 290 2.52 -17.22 -17.29
N ARG A 291 3.79 -17.09 -16.89
CA ARG A 291 4.47 -15.81 -16.68
C ARG A 291 3.83 -14.94 -15.60
N ALA A 292 3.18 -15.55 -14.62
CA ALA A 292 2.38 -14.88 -13.58
C ALA A 292 3.09 -14.93 -12.22
N LEU A 293 4.18 -14.18 -12.09
CA LEU A 293 5.01 -14.14 -10.87
C LEU A 293 4.91 -12.79 -10.15
N GLU A 294 3.76 -12.12 -10.28
CA GLU A 294 3.53 -10.84 -9.64
C GLU A 294 3.59 -11.00 -8.12
N ARG A 295 4.28 -10.07 -7.45
CA ARG A 295 4.41 -10.03 -5.98
C ARG A 295 5.02 -11.28 -5.33
N ILE A 296 5.68 -12.13 -6.13
CA ILE A 296 6.43 -13.26 -5.58
C ILE A 296 7.60 -12.75 -4.75
N ASP A 297 7.90 -13.43 -3.65
CA ASP A 297 9.01 -13.05 -2.78
C ASP A 297 10.15 -14.07 -2.89
N PHE A 298 11.25 -13.65 -3.51
CA PHE A 298 12.51 -14.39 -3.67
C PHE A 298 13.62 -13.87 -2.74
N SER A 299 13.30 -13.05 -1.74
CA SER A 299 14.31 -12.44 -0.87
C SER A 299 15.21 -13.46 -0.19
N LEU A 300 16.45 -13.08 0.13
CA LEU A 300 17.47 -13.92 0.79
C LEU A 300 17.83 -15.23 0.07
N ASN A 301 17.58 -15.33 -1.24
CA ASN A 301 17.99 -16.52 -2.01
C ASN A 301 19.28 -16.28 -2.79
N ASP A 302 19.96 -17.39 -3.11
CA ASP A 302 20.96 -17.42 -4.17
C ASP A 302 20.26 -17.69 -5.51
N LEU A 303 20.26 -16.68 -6.36
CA LEU A 303 19.60 -16.65 -7.66
C LEU A 303 20.57 -16.91 -8.83
N SER A 304 21.82 -17.32 -8.56
CA SER A 304 22.89 -17.34 -9.57
C SER A 304 22.59 -18.12 -10.85
N ASP A 305 21.79 -19.19 -10.77
CA ASP A 305 21.40 -20.03 -11.91
C ASP A 305 19.91 -19.91 -12.28
N TRP A 306 19.27 -18.82 -11.86
CA TRP A 306 17.83 -18.63 -12.07
C TRP A 306 17.52 -17.99 -13.41
N ASP A 307 16.54 -18.54 -14.13
CA ASP A 307 15.97 -18.02 -15.35
C ASP A 307 14.59 -17.45 -15.04
N LEU A 308 14.54 -16.13 -14.94
CA LEU A 308 13.34 -15.33 -14.75
C LEU A 308 13.01 -14.52 -16.03
N SER A 309 13.54 -14.94 -17.18
CA SER A 309 13.33 -14.23 -18.44
C SER A 309 11.86 -14.19 -18.82
N SER A 310 11.40 -13.05 -19.35
CA SER A 310 10.03 -12.81 -19.79
C SER A 310 8.94 -13.01 -18.73
N GLN A 311 9.33 -13.14 -17.46
CA GLN A 311 8.38 -13.26 -16.34
C GLN A 311 7.77 -11.89 -16.02
N ASN A 312 6.51 -11.90 -15.57
CA ASN A 312 5.92 -10.74 -14.93
C ASN A 312 6.32 -10.74 -13.45
N LEU A 313 7.23 -9.86 -13.08
CA LEU A 313 7.80 -9.73 -11.73
C LEU A 313 7.35 -8.41 -11.08
N ILE A 314 6.19 -7.89 -11.48
CA ILE A 314 5.68 -6.64 -10.93
C ILE A 314 5.48 -6.81 -9.42
N GLY A 315 6.12 -5.96 -8.63
CA GLY A 315 6.05 -6.02 -7.17
C GLY A 315 6.81 -7.19 -6.54
N ALA A 316 7.62 -7.93 -7.31
CA ALA A 316 8.40 -9.04 -6.77
C ALA A 316 9.49 -8.54 -5.82
N MET A 317 9.77 -9.34 -4.78
CA MET A 317 10.77 -9.00 -3.76
C MET A 317 12.04 -9.82 -3.98
N PHE A 318 13.19 -9.15 -4.05
CA PHE A 318 14.53 -9.69 -4.21
C PHE A 318 15.47 -9.20 -3.10
N GLN A 319 14.93 -8.71 -1.99
CA GLN A 319 15.71 -8.10 -0.91
C GLN A 319 16.80 -9.04 -0.42
N GLU A 320 18.02 -8.53 -0.31
CA GLU A 320 19.20 -9.27 0.19
C GLU A 320 19.47 -10.60 -0.57
N SER A 321 19.01 -10.71 -1.81
CA SER A 321 19.28 -11.89 -2.66
C SER A 321 20.64 -11.78 -3.34
N ALA A 322 21.26 -12.90 -3.65
CA ALA A 322 22.47 -12.96 -4.47
C ALA A 322 22.10 -13.24 -5.93
N PHE A 323 22.57 -12.40 -6.84
CA PHE A 323 22.48 -12.60 -8.29
C PHE A 323 23.84 -13.04 -8.80
N GLY A 324 23.84 -14.05 -9.66
CA GLY A 324 25.02 -14.51 -10.38
C GLY A 324 25.03 -13.94 -11.79
N ALA A 325 26.16 -14.05 -12.48
CA ALA A 325 26.27 -13.58 -13.86
C ALA A 325 25.29 -14.27 -14.84
N ASP A 326 24.84 -15.48 -14.49
CA ASP A 326 23.91 -16.28 -15.28
C ASP A 326 22.44 -16.10 -14.87
N THR A 327 22.15 -15.24 -13.90
CA THR A 327 20.77 -14.92 -13.53
C THR A 327 20.09 -14.21 -14.71
N ASN A 328 19.13 -14.86 -15.34
CA ASN A 328 18.53 -14.37 -16.57
C ASN A 328 17.25 -13.58 -16.29
N LEU A 329 17.30 -12.26 -16.48
CA LEU A 329 16.16 -11.34 -16.38
C LEU A 329 15.68 -10.80 -17.74
N LEU A 330 16.13 -11.43 -18.84
CA LEU A 330 15.87 -10.97 -20.19
C LEU A 330 14.36 -10.77 -20.43
N ASN A 331 13.97 -9.54 -20.78
CA ASN A 331 12.59 -9.13 -21.05
C ASN A 331 11.60 -9.33 -19.88
N ALA A 332 12.09 -9.51 -18.66
CA ALA A 332 11.22 -9.53 -17.47
C ALA A 332 10.61 -8.15 -17.19
N ASP A 333 9.43 -8.12 -16.57
CA ASP A 333 8.79 -6.88 -16.12
C ASP A 333 8.99 -6.70 -14.62
N ILE A 334 9.85 -5.75 -14.25
CA ILE A 334 10.33 -5.54 -12.87
C ILE A 334 9.78 -4.26 -12.24
N ARG A 335 8.70 -3.68 -12.79
CA ARG A 335 8.11 -2.46 -12.20
C ARG A 335 7.65 -2.77 -10.78
N GLN A 336 7.83 -1.84 -9.85
CA GLN A 336 7.54 -2.04 -8.43
C GLN A 336 8.37 -3.14 -7.72
N ALA A 337 9.33 -3.77 -8.40
CA ALA A 337 10.17 -4.79 -7.77
C ALA A 337 11.16 -4.17 -6.77
N ASP A 338 11.52 -4.95 -5.75
CA ASP A 338 12.42 -4.52 -4.69
C ASP A 338 13.73 -5.31 -4.71
N PHE A 339 14.82 -4.64 -5.07
CA PHE A 339 16.17 -5.19 -5.13
C PHE A 339 17.03 -4.80 -3.93
N SER A 340 16.44 -4.28 -2.86
CA SER A 340 17.19 -3.68 -1.74
C SER A 340 18.27 -4.60 -1.18
N GLY A 341 19.50 -4.11 -1.09
CA GLY A 341 20.64 -4.84 -0.54
C GLY A 341 21.01 -6.13 -1.27
N SER A 342 20.49 -6.34 -2.49
CA SER A 342 20.87 -7.50 -3.30
C SER A 342 22.34 -7.41 -3.72
N SER A 343 23.02 -8.55 -3.77
CA SER A 343 24.42 -8.63 -4.20
C SER A 343 24.50 -9.20 -5.62
N GLY A 344 25.44 -8.71 -6.43
CA GLY A 344 25.67 -9.21 -7.80
C GLY A 344 24.60 -8.82 -8.84
N PHE A 345 23.56 -8.06 -8.47
CA PHE A 345 22.64 -7.47 -9.45
C PHE A 345 23.36 -6.35 -10.20
N THR A 346 23.59 -6.55 -11.49
CA THR A 346 24.41 -5.65 -12.33
C THR A 346 23.57 -4.80 -13.28
N ARG A 347 24.22 -3.84 -13.92
CA ARG A 347 23.61 -3.03 -14.98
C ARG A 347 23.08 -3.87 -16.14
N GLU A 348 23.83 -4.89 -16.56
CA GLU A 348 23.42 -5.77 -17.66
C GLU A 348 22.14 -6.52 -17.32
N HIS A 349 21.96 -6.92 -16.07
CA HIS A 349 20.71 -7.51 -15.58
C HIS A 349 19.55 -6.53 -15.77
N LEU A 350 19.68 -5.30 -15.27
CA LEU A 350 18.66 -4.26 -15.40
C LEU A 350 18.34 -3.95 -16.87
N GLU A 351 19.35 -3.67 -17.69
CA GLU A 351 19.23 -3.31 -19.10
C GLU A 351 18.58 -4.41 -19.96
N SER A 352 18.73 -5.67 -19.56
CA SER A 352 18.11 -6.80 -20.24
C SER A 352 16.58 -6.83 -20.07
N THR A 353 16.04 -6.19 -19.03
CA THR A 353 14.61 -6.24 -18.68
C THR A 353 13.74 -5.51 -19.70
N ARG A 354 12.46 -5.89 -19.75
CA ARG A 354 11.46 -5.19 -20.58
C ARG A 354 11.16 -3.81 -20.01
N SER A 355 11.12 -3.68 -18.68
CA SER A 355 10.86 -2.42 -17.97
C SER A 355 11.88 -1.34 -18.35
N PHE A 356 13.18 -1.66 -18.28
CA PHE A 356 14.24 -0.73 -18.68
C PHE A 356 14.15 -0.33 -20.16
N LYS A 357 13.96 -1.31 -21.07
CA LYS A 357 13.84 -1.05 -22.52
C LYS A 357 12.63 -0.18 -22.86
N ASN A 358 11.54 -0.33 -22.10
CA ASN A 358 10.33 0.48 -22.24
C ASN A 358 10.43 1.83 -21.52
N ARG A 359 11.56 2.13 -20.87
CA ARG A 359 11.79 3.34 -20.07
C ARG A 359 10.81 3.50 -18.91
N ASP A 360 10.36 2.39 -18.32
CA ASP A 360 9.37 2.38 -17.26
C ASP A 360 9.87 1.55 -16.08
N LEU A 361 10.48 2.24 -15.12
CA LEU A 361 11.01 1.70 -13.86
C LEU A 361 10.24 2.24 -12.65
N ARG A 362 8.97 2.62 -12.84
CA ARG A 362 8.17 3.22 -11.76
C ARG A 362 8.10 2.33 -10.52
N ASN A 363 8.21 2.96 -9.36
CA ASN A 363 8.21 2.35 -8.02
C ASN A 363 9.26 1.25 -7.80
N VAL A 364 10.29 1.13 -8.66
CA VAL A 364 11.38 0.18 -8.40
C VAL A 364 12.16 0.61 -7.15
N THR A 365 12.60 -0.34 -6.35
CA THR A 365 13.35 -0.07 -5.12
C THR A 365 14.77 -0.61 -5.26
N PHE A 366 15.75 0.28 -5.13
CA PHE A 366 17.18 -0.01 -5.23
C PHE A 366 17.93 0.39 -3.94
N ARG A 367 17.30 0.29 -2.77
CA ARG A 367 17.95 0.73 -1.53
C ARG A 367 19.22 -0.06 -1.25
N GLN A 368 20.23 0.60 -0.69
CA GLN A 368 21.48 -0.06 -0.28
C GLN A 368 22.21 -0.77 -1.44
N MET A 369 22.04 -0.27 -2.67
CA MET A 369 22.68 -0.80 -3.86
C MET A 369 23.88 0.05 -4.28
N ASP A 370 24.87 -0.58 -4.92
CA ASP A 370 25.89 0.15 -5.70
C ASP A 370 25.39 0.27 -7.15
N LEU A 371 25.06 1.50 -7.54
CA LEU A 371 24.59 1.83 -8.89
C LEU A 371 25.64 2.63 -9.65
N SER A 372 26.88 2.70 -9.16
CA SER A 372 27.89 3.62 -9.68
C SER A 372 28.09 3.49 -11.21
N GLY A 373 28.06 4.63 -11.89
CA GLY A 373 28.21 4.76 -13.33
C GLY A 373 27.00 4.33 -14.17
N TRP A 374 25.88 3.88 -13.57
CA TRP A 374 24.73 3.34 -14.31
C TRP A 374 24.06 4.39 -15.19
N ASP A 375 23.53 3.97 -16.34
CA ASP A 375 22.74 4.83 -17.22
C ASP A 375 21.25 4.64 -16.91
N LEU A 376 20.66 5.61 -16.23
CA LEU A 376 19.23 5.72 -15.98
C LEU A 376 18.60 6.87 -16.79
N SER A 377 19.28 7.33 -17.84
CA SER A 377 18.79 8.41 -18.69
C SER A 377 17.46 8.04 -19.33
N ARG A 378 16.58 9.03 -19.43
CA ARG A 378 15.23 8.93 -20.03
C ARG A 378 14.30 7.90 -19.38
N GLN A 379 14.67 7.32 -18.23
CA GLN A 379 13.83 6.38 -17.51
C GLN A 379 12.71 7.11 -16.77
N PHE A 380 11.52 6.49 -16.74
CA PHE A 380 10.43 6.91 -15.87
C PHE A 380 10.61 6.26 -14.50
N LEU A 381 11.13 7.03 -13.54
CA LEU A 381 11.52 6.60 -12.20
C LEU A 381 10.54 7.07 -11.14
N ALA A 382 9.30 7.40 -11.52
CA ALA A 382 8.34 7.93 -10.55
C ALA A 382 8.17 6.99 -9.35
N ASN A 383 8.33 7.54 -8.14
CA ASN A 383 8.33 6.84 -6.86
C ASN A 383 9.42 5.77 -6.68
N ALA A 384 10.48 5.78 -7.49
CA ALA A 384 11.63 4.92 -7.27
C ALA A 384 12.31 5.28 -5.95
N ASP A 385 13.09 4.34 -5.40
CA ASP A 385 13.71 4.51 -4.10
C ASP A 385 15.18 4.11 -4.13
N PHE A 386 16.04 5.11 -3.90
CA PHE A 386 17.50 5.00 -3.92
C PHE A 386 18.11 5.18 -2.52
N THR A 387 17.33 4.99 -1.46
CA THR A 387 17.79 5.16 -0.08
C THR A 387 19.09 4.38 0.19
N ASN A 388 20.13 5.09 0.64
CA ASN A 388 21.42 4.58 1.08
C ASN A 388 22.18 3.83 -0.02
N SER A 389 21.99 4.24 -1.28
CA SER A 389 22.62 3.65 -2.47
C SER A 389 23.78 4.50 -2.93
N ASP A 390 24.76 3.93 -3.65
CA ASP A 390 25.83 4.70 -4.29
C ASP A 390 25.38 5.16 -5.68
N LEU A 391 25.20 6.47 -5.84
CA LEU A 391 24.81 7.11 -7.10
C LEU A 391 25.97 7.83 -7.81
N THR A 392 27.22 7.54 -7.45
CA THR A 392 28.40 8.13 -8.08
C THR A 392 28.38 7.90 -9.60
N ASP A 393 28.51 8.97 -10.39
CA ASP A 393 28.51 8.93 -11.87
C ASP A 393 27.27 8.30 -12.53
N VAL A 394 26.13 8.21 -11.83
CA VAL A 394 24.86 7.76 -12.43
C VAL A 394 24.31 8.84 -13.35
N ASP A 395 23.93 8.45 -14.56
CA ASP A 395 23.30 9.35 -15.54
C ASP A 395 21.78 9.36 -15.35
N PHE A 396 21.24 10.52 -14.96
CA PHE A 396 19.79 10.77 -14.83
C PHE A 396 19.25 11.68 -15.95
N THR A 397 20.03 11.95 -17.00
CA THR A 397 19.67 12.89 -18.08
C THR A 397 18.31 12.55 -18.68
N ASP A 398 17.44 13.55 -18.86
CA ASP A 398 16.07 13.39 -19.38
C ASP A 398 15.16 12.42 -18.60
N SER A 399 15.56 11.94 -17.41
CA SER A 399 14.77 11.02 -16.60
C SER A 399 13.62 11.74 -15.89
N VAL A 400 12.61 10.98 -15.47
CA VAL A 400 11.44 11.50 -14.76
C VAL A 400 11.46 11.01 -13.32
N ILE A 401 11.62 11.93 -12.36
CA ILE A 401 11.93 11.62 -10.95
C ILE A 401 10.84 12.05 -9.95
N LEU A 402 9.58 12.26 -10.37
CA LEU A 402 8.50 12.62 -9.43
C LEU A 402 8.30 11.57 -8.34
N GLY A 403 8.20 11.97 -7.07
CA GLY A 403 8.02 11.00 -5.99
C GLY A 403 9.28 10.22 -5.59
N THR A 404 10.40 10.43 -6.29
CA THR A 404 11.61 9.61 -6.10
C THR A 404 12.26 9.91 -4.76
N ARG A 405 12.76 8.86 -4.10
CA ARG A 405 13.44 8.97 -2.81
C ARG A 405 14.95 8.88 -2.93
N PHE A 406 15.59 9.94 -2.49
CA PHE A 406 17.02 10.06 -2.28
C PHE A 406 17.25 10.31 -0.78
N LEU A 407 17.87 9.36 -0.11
CA LEU A 407 18.21 9.44 1.30
C LEU A 407 19.61 8.88 1.49
N LEU A 408 20.58 9.69 1.90
CA LEU A 408 21.99 9.27 2.02
C LEU A 408 22.49 8.56 0.75
N SER A 409 22.08 9.06 -0.41
CA SER A 409 22.35 8.48 -1.73
C SER A 409 23.49 9.16 -2.48
N GLY A 410 23.87 10.38 -2.06
CA GLY A 410 24.93 11.14 -2.71
C GLY A 410 24.52 11.73 -4.06
N ILE A 411 23.21 11.86 -4.31
CA ILE A 411 22.68 12.53 -5.50
C ILE A 411 23.23 13.98 -5.57
N THR A 412 23.71 14.40 -6.73
CA THR A 412 24.30 15.74 -6.91
C THR A 412 23.33 16.72 -7.53
N ILE A 413 23.63 18.02 -7.41
CA ILE A 413 22.86 19.09 -8.06
C ILE A 413 22.83 18.93 -9.59
N ASP A 414 23.94 18.50 -10.21
CA ASP A 414 24.04 18.30 -11.65
C ASP A 414 23.16 17.12 -12.10
N GLN A 415 23.11 16.05 -11.31
CA GLN A 415 22.23 14.92 -11.58
C GLN A 415 20.75 15.33 -11.52
N ILE A 416 20.34 16.10 -10.51
CA ILE A 416 18.97 16.62 -10.40
C ILE A 416 18.64 17.56 -11.57
N ALA A 417 19.53 18.51 -11.87
CA ALA A 417 19.35 19.50 -12.94
C ALA A 417 19.33 18.89 -14.36
N SER A 418 19.96 17.73 -14.55
CA SER A 418 19.94 16.99 -15.83
C SER A 418 18.60 16.32 -16.13
N THR A 419 17.71 16.18 -15.15
CA THR A 419 16.46 15.43 -15.31
C THR A 419 15.43 16.19 -16.13
N ARG A 420 14.56 15.45 -16.84
CA ARG A 420 13.39 16.03 -17.52
C ARG A 420 12.43 16.66 -16.51
N SER A 421 12.28 16.05 -15.34
CA SER A 421 11.46 16.62 -14.26
C SER A 421 11.90 18.02 -13.87
N TYR A 422 13.20 18.29 -13.83
CA TYR A 422 13.73 19.63 -13.56
C TYR A 422 13.46 20.59 -14.73
N GLU A 423 13.71 20.16 -15.97
CA GLU A 423 13.45 20.96 -17.18
C GLU A 423 11.97 21.35 -17.32
N GLU A 424 11.06 20.40 -17.07
CA GLU A 424 9.61 20.60 -17.10
C GLU A 424 9.06 21.33 -15.86
N ARG A 425 9.96 21.81 -14.97
CA ARG A 425 9.63 22.48 -13.70
C ARG A 425 8.69 21.68 -12.80
N ASN A 426 8.82 20.35 -12.82
CA ASN A 426 7.95 19.42 -12.12
C ASN A 426 8.72 18.36 -11.33
N LEU A 427 9.05 18.72 -10.10
CA LEU A 427 9.73 17.90 -9.10
C LEU A 427 8.80 17.53 -7.94
N GLN A 428 7.50 17.41 -8.20
CA GLN A 428 6.52 17.09 -7.16
C GLN A 428 6.87 15.82 -6.41
N ARG A 429 6.63 15.85 -5.10
CA ARG A 429 6.86 14.72 -4.19
C ARG A 429 8.32 14.25 -4.20
N LEU A 430 9.29 15.10 -4.55
CA LEU A 430 10.70 14.75 -4.47
C LEU A 430 11.10 14.59 -3.01
N TRP A 431 11.82 13.52 -2.68
CA TRP A 431 12.30 13.28 -1.32
C TRP A 431 13.82 13.35 -1.32
N LEU A 432 14.36 14.39 -0.71
CA LEU A 432 15.78 14.57 -0.43
C LEU A 432 15.99 14.50 1.08
N VAL A 433 16.77 13.54 1.55
CA VAL A 433 17.04 13.39 2.98
C VAL A 433 18.52 13.19 3.23
N SER A 434 19.11 14.02 4.09
CA SER A 434 20.53 13.99 4.41
C SER A 434 21.44 14.11 3.18
N GLU A 435 20.99 14.88 2.18
CA GLU A 435 21.73 15.16 0.94
C GLU A 435 22.37 16.54 1.00
N ASP A 436 23.35 16.78 0.12
CA ASP A 436 23.98 18.08 -0.08
C ASP A 436 23.59 18.67 -1.44
N VAL A 437 22.76 19.70 -1.42
CA VAL A 437 22.28 20.41 -2.61
C VAL A 437 22.53 21.91 -2.51
N GLU A 438 23.59 22.31 -1.81
CA GLU A 438 23.98 23.72 -1.70
C GLU A 438 24.09 24.40 -3.06
N GLY A 439 23.48 25.57 -3.18
CA GLY A 439 23.48 26.38 -4.40
C GLY A 439 22.60 25.86 -5.53
N LEU A 440 21.82 24.80 -5.33
CA LEU A 440 20.87 24.32 -6.34
C LEU A 440 19.84 25.41 -6.66
N ASP A 441 19.63 25.66 -7.95
CA ASP A 441 18.55 26.52 -8.40
C ASP A 441 17.26 25.70 -8.48
N LEU A 442 16.26 26.07 -7.70
CA LEU A 442 14.92 25.47 -7.72
C LEU A 442 13.87 26.53 -8.07
N SER A 443 14.28 27.62 -8.71
CA SER A 443 13.37 28.67 -9.10
C SER A 443 12.29 28.13 -10.05
N PHE A 444 11.06 28.61 -9.86
CA PHE A 444 9.87 28.22 -10.63
C PHE A 444 9.50 26.73 -10.56
N GLN A 445 10.16 25.93 -9.72
CA GLN A 445 9.92 24.50 -9.65
C GLN A 445 8.61 24.19 -8.91
N ASN A 446 7.86 23.23 -9.43
CA ASN A 446 6.75 22.61 -8.72
C ASN A 446 7.28 21.51 -7.79
N LEU A 447 7.36 21.83 -6.50
CA LEU A 447 7.87 20.99 -5.43
C LEU A 447 6.77 20.61 -4.43
N ARG A 448 5.50 20.66 -4.83
CA ARG A 448 4.37 20.28 -3.97
C ARG A 448 4.56 18.90 -3.36
N ASP A 449 4.16 18.76 -2.08
CA ASP A 449 4.22 17.51 -1.32
C ASP A 449 5.64 16.89 -1.22
N SER A 450 6.69 17.71 -1.35
CA SER A 450 8.09 17.26 -1.28
C SER A 450 8.61 17.19 0.15
N GLU A 451 9.67 16.41 0.33
CA GLU A 451 10.29 16.14 1.63
C GLU A 451 11.78 16.47 1.56
N PHE A 452 12.18 17.57 2.21
CA PHE A 452 13.58 17.95 2.41
C PHE A 452 13.90 17.79 3.89
N ARG A 453 14.65 16.73 4.28
CA ARG A 453 14.96 16.46 5.70
C ARG A 453 16.46 16.33 5.94
N LEU A 454 16.99 17.07 6.91
CA LEU A 454 18.42 17.11 7.23
C LEU A 454 19.29 17.43 6.00
N VAL A 455 18.77 18.19 5.04
CA VAL A 455 19.44 18.53 3.77
C VAL A 455 20.27 19.81 3.93
N ASN A 456 21.45 19.88 3.29
CA ASN A 456 22.15 21.16 3.11
C ASN A 456 21.45 21.97 2.02
N LEU A 457 20.67 22.98 2.42
CA LEU A 457 19.90 23.86 1.55
C LEU A 457 20.52 25.27 1.47
N LYS A 458 21.82 25.39 1.76
CA LYS A 458 22.52 26.66 1.73
C LYS A 458 22.48 27.27 0.33
N ASN A 459 22.25 28.57 0.25
CA ASN A 459 22.25 29.31 -1.02
C ASN A 459 21.31 28.73 -2.10
N VAL A 460 20.36 27.87 -1.73
CA VAL A 460 19.38 27.29 -2.67
C VAL A 460 18.38 28.37 -3.07
N ASN A 461 18.13 28.48 -4.36
CA ASN A 461 17.19 29.45 -4.91
C ASN A 461 15.79 28.84 -5.06
N PHE A 462 14.86 29.17 -4.19
CA PHE A 462 13.44 28.77 -4.27
C PHE A 462 12.55 29.87 -4.87
N THR A 463 13.10 30.83 -5.60
CA THR A 463 12.32 31.95 -6.13
C THR A 463 11.13 31.45 -6.97
N ARG A 464 9.91 31.87 -6.63
CA ARG A 464 8.66 31.42 -7.29
C ARG A 464 8.44 29.89 -7.31
N ALA A 465 9.09 29.13 -6.43
CA ALA A 465 8.85 27.71 -6.31
C ALA A 465 7.54 27.41 -5.56
N ASP A 466 6.82 26.36 -5.97
CA ASP A 466 5.68 25.85 -5.21
C ASP A 466 6.13 24.74 -4.25
N LEU A 467 6.24 25.08 -2.98
CA LEU A 467 6.58 24.20 -1.86
C LEU A 467 5.34 23.89 -1.00
N SER A 468 4.12 24.04 -1.53
CA SER A 468 2.92 23.82 -0.73
C SER A 468 2.82 22.37 -0.27
N ASN A 469 2.37 22.20 0.97
CA ASN A 469 2.33 20.93 1.71
C ASN A 469 3.69 20.21 1.86
N SER A 470 4.80 20.87 1.56
CA SER A 470 6.13 20.27 1.68
C SER A 470 6.69 20.36 3.09
N TYR A 471 7.60 19.44 3.42
CA TYR A 471 8.34 19.45 4.67
C TYR A 471 9.78 19.89 4.40
N ILE A 472 10.15 21.06 4.89
CA ILE A 472 11.48 21.65 4.76
C ILE A 472 12.15 21.62 6.12
N ASN A 473 13.21 20.85 6.23
CA ASN A 473 14.00 20.70 7.44
C ASN A 473 15.47 20.56 7.07
N GLY A 474 16.24 21.65 7.10
CA GLY A 474 17.62 21.64 6.61
C GLY A 474 18.41 22.90 6.98
N GLU A 475 19.65 23.00 6.47
CA GLU A 475 20.49 24.20 6.59
C GLU A 475 20.04 25.25 5.58
N LEU A 476 19.38 26.31 6.05
CA LEU A 476 18.75 27.31 5.17
C LEU A 476 19.57 28.61 5.00
N GLU A 477 20.84 28.63 5.41
CA GLU A 477 21.66 29.85 5.35
C GLU A 477 21.81 30.35 3.89
N GLY A 478 21.45 31.61 3.65
CA GLY A 478 21.49 32.22 2.31
C GLY A 478 20.43 31.71 1.30
N ALA A 479 19.49 30.84 1.71
CA ALA A 479 18.44 30.35 0.82
C ALA A 479 17.47 31.48 0.42
N ASN A 480 17.05 31.52 -0.84
CA ASN A 480 16.16 32.57 -1.37
C ASN A 480 14.73 32.05 -1.57
N PHE A 481 13.77 32.52 -0.78
CA PHE A 481 12.36 32.16 -0.85
C PHE A 481 11.47 33.24 -1.48
N SER A 482 12.04 34.21 -2.21
CA SER A 482 11.29 35.32 -2.78
C SER A 482 10.14 34.81 -3.66
N SER A 483 8.92 35.25 -3.37
CA SER A 483 7.69 34.83 -4.07
C SER A 483 7.42 33.32 -4.06
N ALA A 484 8.05 32.54 -3.17
CA ALA A 484 7.79 31.11 -3.04
C ALA A 484 6.48 30.85 -2.29
N ASN A 485 5.80 29.75 -2.63
CA ASN A 485 4.62 29.31 -1.89
C ASN A 485 4.94 28.14 -0.95
N LEU A 486 4.84 28.36 0.35
CA LEU A 486 5.04 27.34 1.38
C LEU A 486 3.72 27.02 2.12
N GLU A 487 2.56 27.35 1.55
CA GLU A 487 1.26 27.13 2.18
C GLU A 487 1.05 25.66 2.60
N GLY A 488 0.48 25.44 3.78
CA GLY A 488 0.21 24.09 4.31
C GLY A 488 1.45 23.29 4.70
N GLY A 489 2.64 23.78 4.38
CA GLY A 489 3.91 23.09 4.65
C GLY A 489 4.41 23.22 6.09
N HIS A 490 5.57 22.61 6.30
CA HIS A 490 6.32 22.68 7.55
C HIS A 490 7.74 23.11 7.26
N ILE A 491 8.18 24.22 7.86
CA ILE A 491 9.56 24.68 7.77
C ILE A 491 10.20 24.64 9.16
N ARG A 492 11.36 23.99 9.25
CA ARG A 492 12.20 23.89 10.45
C ARG A 492 13.67 23.99 10.05
N ASN A 493 14.51 24.53 10.91
CA ASN A 493 15.96 24.50 10.72
C ASN A 493 16.58 23.68 11.86
N THR A 494 17.35 22.66 11.52
CA THR A 494 17.90 21.70 12.50
C THR A 494 19.22 22.12 13.13
N LEU A 495 19.96 23.04 12.52
CA LEU A 495 21.35 23.29 12.91
C LEU A 495 21.60 24.72 13.38
N ARG A 496 20.94 25.73 12.79
CA ARG A 496 21.04 27.15 13.20
C ARG A 496 19.72 27.89 12.91
N ARG A 497 19.66 29.20 13.17
CA ARG A 497 18.62 30.04 12.55
C ARG A 497 18.89 30.11 11.04
N PRO A 498 17.87 30.27 10.17
CA PRO A 498 18.03 30.54 8.74
C PRO A 498 18.68 31.92 8.47
N GLU A 499 19.85 32.18 9.04
CA GLU A 499 20.57 33.44 8.91
C GLU A 499 20.89 33.71 7.44
N GLY A 500 20.59 34.93 6.97
CA GLY A 500 20.83 35.31 5.58
C GLY A 500 19.83 34.74 4.57
N ALA A 501 18.89 33.88 4.98
CA ALA A 501 17.81 33.45 4.09
C ALA A 501 16.91 34.64 3.75
N THR A 502 16.50 34.77 2.50
CA THR A 502 15.75 35.93 1.99
C THR A 502 14.34 35.55 1.62
N TYR A 503 13.43 36.52 1.70
CA TYR A 503 12.05 36.41 1.22
C TYR A 503 11.54 37.81 0.87
N ASN A 504 10.41 37.91 0.16
CA ASN A 504 9.78 39.19 -0.18
C ASN A 504 8.32 39.21 0.30
N GLN A 505 7.61 40.30 0.02
CA GLN A 505 6.21 40.47 0.42
C GLN A 505 5.23 39.49 -0.22
N TRP A 506 5.64 38.79 -1.28
CA TRP A 506 4.84 37.82 -2.02
C TRP A 506 5.09 36.37 -1.56
N THR A 507 6.11 36.12 -0.74
CA THR A 507 6.37 34.80 -0.17
C THR A 507 5.25 34.37 0.77
N VAL A 508 4.63 33.23 0.51
CA VAL A 508 3.56 32.66 1.35
C VAL A 508 4.16 31.68 2.36
N PHE A 509 4.11 32.00 3.65
CA PHE A 509 4.59 31.10 4.71
C PHE A 509 3.46 30.28 5.36
N PRO A 510 3.77 29.14 5.99
CA PRO A 510 2.81 28.41 6.82
C PRO A 510 2.27 29.29 7.96
N SER A 511 0.99 29.14 8.29
CA SER A 511 0.25 29.98 9.28
C SER A 511 0.89 30.15 10.68
N ARG A 512 1.88 29.32 11.06
CA ARG A 512 2.56 29.37 12.36
C ARG A 512 4.05 29.71 12.27
N PHE A 513 4.52 30.09 11.08
CA PHE A 513 5.91 30.46 10.85
C PHE A 513 6.03 31.97 10.77
N ASP A 514 6.91 32.55 11.58
CA ASP A 514 7.24 33.96 11.57
C ASP A 514 8.67 34.12 11.00
N PRO A 515 8.83 34.52 9.73
CA PRO A 515 10.14 34.59 9.08
C PRO A 515 11.07 35.61 9.77
N VAL A 516 10.53 36.69 10.34
CA VAL A 516 11.31 37.71 11.05
C VAL A 516 11.83 37.16 12.38
N ALA A 517 10.98 36.47 13.14
CA ALA A 517 11.40 35.86 14.41
C ALA A 517 12.48 34.78 14.23
N GLU A 518 12.42 34.07 13.11
CA GLU A 518 13.40 33.06 12.72
C GLU A 518 14.70 33.64 12.14
N GLY A 519 14.73 34.94 11.82
CA GLY A 519 15.95 35.64 11.37
C GLY A 519 16.16 35.70 9.87
N MET A 520 15.11 35.48 9.08
CA MET A 520 15.12 35.70 7.64
C MET A 520 15.08 37.20 7.31
N ILE A 521 15.64 37.57 6.16
CA ILE A 521 15.77 38.94 5.68
C ILE A 521 14.66 39.22 4.66
N LEU A 522 13.84 40.22 4.94
CA LEU A 522 12.92 40.76 3.95
C LEU A 522 13.71 41.57 2.92
N ILE A 523 13.62 41.17 1.66
CA ILE A 523 14.06 41.94 0.50
C ILE A 523 12.80 42.34 -0.24
N GLU A 524 12.47 43.64 -0.22
CA GLU A 524 11.32 44.13 -0.98
C GLU A 524 11.59 43.99 -2.47
N SER A 525 10.73 43.26 -3.17
CA SER A 525 10.70 43.25 -4.63
C SER A 525 9.81 44.39 -5.11
N PRO A 526 10.12 45.07 -6.21
CA PRO A 526 9.17 45.99 -6.82
C PRO A 526 7.84 45.28 -7.08
N ALA A 527 6.71 45.93 -6.79
CA ALA A 527 5.44 45.44 -7.31
C ALA A 527 5.52 45.48 -8.84
N GLY A 528 5.00 44.46 -9.52
CA GLY A 528 5.06 44.34 -10.97
C GLY A 528 6.34 43.72 -11.54
N ASP A 529 7.33 43.39 -10.72
CA ASP A 529 8.49 42.56 -11.13
C ASP A 529 8.04 41.09 -11.11
N PHE A 530 7.45 40.65 -12.22
CA PHE A 530 6.84 39.33 -12.31
C PHE A 530 7.91 38.27 -12.52
N ASN A 531 8.91 38.55 -13.36
CA ASN A 531 9.97 37.58 -13.67
C ASN A 531 10.99 37.41 -12.51
N ALA A 532 10.92 38.26 -11.49
CA ALA A 532 11.74 38.27 -10.28
C ALA A 532 13.24 38.54 -10.54
N ASP A 533 13.56 39.34 -11.55
CA ASP A 533 14.93 39.75 -11.88
C ASP A 533 15.36 41.06 -11.17
N GLY A 534 14.43 41.71 -10.47
CA GLY A 534 14.65 42.94 -9.71
C GLY A 534 14.52 44.23 -10.53
N MET A 535 14.14 44.14 -11.81
CA MET A 535 13.88 45.28 -12.69
C MET A 535 12.37 45.40 -12.97
N LEU A 536 11.96 46.58 -13.43
CA LEU A 536 10.62 46.81 -13.97
C LEU A 536 10.77 47.19 -15.43
N ASP A 537 10.67 46.19 -16.30
CA ASP A 537 10.96 46.31 -17.72
C ASP A 537 9.90 45.66 -18.62
N VAL A 538 10.21 45.50 -19.91
CA VAL A 538 9.21 45.02 -20.88
C VAL A 538 8.88 43.55 -20.65
N GLN A 539 9.80 42.76 -20.10
CA GLN A 539 9.58 41.35 -19.83
C GLN A 539 8.48 41.12 -18.79
N ASP A 540 8.36 42.02 -17.81
CA ASP A 540 7.26 41.98 -16.84
C ASP A 540 5.91 42.30 -17.49
N LEU A 541 5.88 43.31 -18.36
CA LEU A 541 4.67 43.68 -19.09
C LEU A 541 4.20 42.53 -19.99
N ASP A 542 5.13 41.86 -20.66
CA ASP A 542 4.85 40.71 -21.50
C ASP A 542 4.32 39.53 -20.65
N GLU A 543 4.89 39.27 -19.47
CA GLU A 543 4.40 38.22 -18.56
C GLU A 543 2.99 38.54 -18.03
N LEU A 544 2.70 39.80 -17.73
CA LEU A 544 1.37 40.25 -17.32
C LEU A 544 0.36 40.14 -18.47
N ALA A 545 0.72 40.55 -19.68
CA ALA A 545 -0.13 40.41 -20.86
C ALA A 545 -0.46 38.94 -21.15
N ASP A 546 0.54 38.06 -21.13
CA ASP A 546 0.36 36.61 -21.26
C ASP A 546 -0.59 36.06 -20.18
N ARG A 547 -0.50 36.57 -18.94
CA ARG A 547 -1.40 36.17 -17.86
C ARG A 547 -2.84 36.64 -18.09
N ILE A 548 -3.01 37.88 -18.54
CA ILE A 548 -4.33 38.46 -18.89
C ILE A 548 -5.01 37.63 -19.99
N VAL A 549 -4.26 37.26 -21.03
CA VAL A 549 -4.78 36.47 -22.18
C VAL A 549 -5.08 35.03 -21.78
N SER A 550 -4.20 34.39 -21.01
CA SER A 550 -4.40 33.01 -20.55
C SER A 550 -5.53 32.86 -19.52
N GLY A 551 -5.86 33.94 -18.82
CA GLY A 551 -6.96 34.01 -17.85
C GLY A 551 -6.65 33.42 -16.48
N PHE A 552 -7.43 33.84 -15.48
CA PHE A 552 -7.25 33.49 -14.07
C PHE A 552 -7.35 31.97 -13.83
N ASP A 553 -6.24 31.33 -13.44
CA ASP A 553 -6.24 29.93 -13.02
C ASP A 553 -6.52 29.83 -11.51
N THR A 554 -7.73 29.40 -11.18
CA THR A 554 -8.16 29.20 -9.78
C THR A 554 -7.38 28.13 -9.01
N THR A 555 -6.53 27.34 -9.66
CA THR A 555 -5.75 26.28 -9.01
C THR A 555 -4.40 26.76 -8.45
N GLU A 556 -3.91 27.94 -8.86
CA GLU A 556 -2.62 28.52 -8.40
C GLU A 556 -2.82 29.92 -7.81
N PHE A 557 -3.77 30.04 -6.88
CA PHE A 557 -4.19 31.32 -6.27
C PHE A 557 -3.03 32.20 -5.75
N TRP A 558 -1.93 31.58 -5.30
CA TRP A 558 -0.77 32.30 -4.79
C TRP A 558 0.06 33.00 -5.89
N ILE A 559 0.05 32.48 -7.12
CA ILE A 559 0.66 33.14 -8.28
C ILE A 559 -0.24 34.30 -8.74
N GLU A 560 -1.56 34.06 -8.81
CA GLU A 560 -2.52 35.09 -9.25
C GLU A 560 -2.47 36.36 -8.40
N ALA A 561 -2.29 36.21 -7.09
CA ALA A 561 -2.22 37.34 -6.16
C ALA A 561 -1.05 38.29 -6.45
N MET A 562 -0.01 37.84 -7.17
CA MET A 562 1.10 38.70 -7.57
C MET A 562 0.75 39.58 -8.77
N PHE A 563 -0.04 39.05 -9.72
CA PHE A 563 -0.46 39.74 -10.95
C PHE A 563 -1.64 40.69 -10.75
N ASP A 564 -2.40 40.54 -9.66
CA ASP A 564 -3.46 41.45 -9.21
C ASP A 564 -2.85 42.70 -8.53
N LEU A 565 -2.46 43.68 -9.34
CA LEU A 565 -1.79 44.91 -8.92
C LEU A 565 -2.76 45.94 -8.33
N ASP A 566 -4.03 45.92 -8.75
CA ASP A 566 -5.05 46.87 -8.25
C ASP A 566 -5.89 46.32 -7.07
N GLY A 567 -5.74 45.03 -6.76
CA GLY A 567 -6.33 44.36 -5.60
C GLY A 567 -7.81 44.02 -5.77
N ASP A 568 -8.33 44.00 -7.01
CA ASP A 568 -9.72 43.65 -7.32
C ASP A 568 -9.97 42.14 -7.44
N ARG A 569 -8.91 41.33 -7.35
CA ARG A 569 -8.87 39.86 -7.44
C ARG A 569 -9.02 39.29 -8.85
N PHE A 570 -8.81 40.10 -9.88
CA PHE A 570 -8.83 39.68 -11.27
C PHE A 570 -7.61 40.18 -12.01
N VAL A 571 -6.78 39.26 -12.50
CA VAL A 571 -5.73 39.61 -13.46
C VAL A 571 -6.38 40.07 -14.77
N SER A 572 -6.24 41.35 -15.08
CA SER A 572 -7.01 42.03 -16.12
C SER A 572 -6.23 43.21 -16.74
N PRO A 573 -6.73 43.82 -17.82
CA PRO A 573 -6.13 45.04 -18.37
C PRO A 573 -6.08 46.23 -17.37
N SER A 574 -6.78 46.15 -16.23
CA SER A 574 -6.69 47.13 -15.14
C SER A 574 -5.34 47.04 -14.40
N ASP A 575 -4.80 45.84 -14.23
CA ASP A 575 -3.46 45.61 -13.67
C ASP A 575 -2.38 46.14 -14.60
N LEU A 576 -2.56 45.96 -15.91
CA LEU A 576 -1.66 46.54 -16.92
C LEU A 576 -1.63 48.08 -16.82
N ASP A 577 -2.78 48.71 -16.57
CA ASP A 577 -2.88 50.16 -16.34
C ASP A 577 -2.09 50.58 -15.08
N THR A 578 -2.25 49.81 -14.00
CA THR A 578 -1.52 50.00 -12.73
C THR A 578 -0.01 49.87 -12.93
N TRP A 579 0.46 48.84 -13.65
CA TRP A 579 1.88 48.65 -13.94
C TRP A 579 2.47 49.85 -14.70
N VAL A 580 1.84 50.22 -15.82
CA VAL A 580 2.32 51.27 -16.71
C VAL A 580 2.32 52.63 -16.01
N LYS A 581 1.23 52.98 -15.34
CA LYS A 581 1.01 54.35 -14.85
C LYS A 581 1.46 54.59 -13.42
N GLU A 582 1.36 53.58 -12.56
CA GLU A 582 1.63 53.73 -11.13
C GLU A 582 3.01 53.19 -10.76
N LEU A 583 3.39 52.02 -11.29
CA LEU A 583 4.65 51.36 -10.93
C LEU A 583 5.81 51.91 -11.75
N ARG A 584 5.73 51.80 -13.08
CA ARG A 584 6.80 52.26 -13.98
C ARG A 584 6.75 53.75 -14.28
N MET A 585 5.58 54.37 -14.07
CA MET A 585 5.29 55.76 -14.39
C MET A 585 5.71 56.12 -15.82
N THR A 586 5.20 55.36 -16.80
CA THR A 586 5.40 55.63 -18.22
C THR A 586 4.05 55.79 -18.95
N TRP A 587 4.10 55.87 -20.28
CA TRP A 587 2.96 56.01 -21.17
C TRP A 587 2.69 54.71 -21.91
N TYR A 588 1.41 54.43 -22.17
CA TYR A 588 1.08 53.52 -23.26
C TYR A 588 1.64 54.11 -24.57
N GLY A 589 2.37 53.31 -25.33
CA GLY A 589 3.11 53.78 -26.51
C GLY A 589 4.63 53.87 -26.35
N ASP A 590 5.15 53.86 -25.11
CA ASP A 590 6.58 53.87 -24.84
C ASP A 590 7.17 52.45 -24.96
N ALA A 591 7.52 52.07 -26.19
CA ALA A 591 7.97 50.71 -26.54
C ALA A 591 9.37 50.35 -26.03
N ASN A 592 10.19 51.33 -25.62
CA ASN A 592 11.53 51.09 -25.08
C ASN A 592 11.66 51.45 -23.59
N LEU A 593 10.55 51.86 -22.96
CA LEU A 593 10.47 52.27 -21.57
C LEU A 593 11.43 53.40 -21.19
N ASP A 594 11.78 54.31 -22.12
CA ASP A 594 12.63 55.48 -21.82
C ASP A 594 11.88 56.60 -21.06
N GLY A 595 10.57 56.42 -20.86
CA GLY A 595 9.66 57.31 -20.19
C GLY A 595 8.88 58.22 -21.13
N GLU A 596 9.20 58.24 -22.44
CA GLU A 596 8.62 59.16 -23.41
C GLU A 596 7.95 58.44 -24.58
N PHE A 597 6.62 58.52 -24.72
CA PHE A 597 5.97 58.10 -25.95
C PHE A 597 6.20 59.13 -27.08
N ASN A 598 7.01 58.78 -28.08
CA ASN A 598 7.41 59.66 -29.17
C ASN A 598 7.62 58.92 -30.51
N SER A 599 8.12 59.64 -31.51
CA SER A 599 8.33 59.09 -32.86
C SER A 599 9.31 57.90 -32.92
N LYS A 600 10.24 57.77 -31.98
CA LYS A 600 11.18 56.64 -31.93
C LYS A 600 10.46 55.34 -31.61
N ASP A 601 9.49 55.36 -30.72
CA ASP A 601 8.71 54.19 -30.33
C ASP A 601 7.86 53.71 -31.50
N LEU A 602 7.19 54.63 -32.19
CA LEU A 602 6.45 54.31 -33.42
C LEU A 602 7.36 53.71 -34.49
N VAL A 603 8.56 54.28 -34.70
CA VAL A 603 9.53 53.72 -35.65
C VAL A 603 9.97 52.31 -35.23
N GLN A 604 10.17 52.07 -33.94
CA GLN A 604 10.55 50.76 -33.41
C GLN A 604 9.46 49.71 -33.68
N VAL A 605 8.22 49.97 -33.27
CA VAL A 605 7.13 48.99 -33.40
C VAL A 605 6.79 48.73 -34.88
N PHE A 606 6.78 49.75 -35.73
CA PHE A 606 6.55 49.54 -37.17
C PHE A 606 7.73 48.83 -37.87
N ALA A 607 8.95 48.96 -37.35
CA ALA A 607 10.10 48.22 -37.88
C ALA A 607 10.05 46.72 -37.53
N ALA A 608 9.29 46.33 -36.49
CA ALA A 608 9.06 44.93 -36.15
C ALA A 608 8.23 44.18 -37.21
N ASN A 609 7.44 44.91 -38.02
CA ASN A 609 6.54 44.39 -39.06
C ASN A 609 5.43 43.46 -38.52
N THR A 610 4.98 43.67 -37.28
CA THR A 610 3.86 42.94 -36.66
C THR A 610 2.51 43.66 -36.80
N TYR A 611 2.52 44.95 -37.18
CA TYR A 611 1.29 45.75 -37.32
C TYR A 611 0.30 45.18 -38.36
N GLU A 612 -0.88 44.76 -37.91
CA GLU A 612 -1.95 44.20 -38.76
C GLU A 612 -1.44 43.14 -39.77
N ASP A 613 -0.47 42.31 -39.36
CA ASP A 613 0.17 41.32 -40.25
C ASP A 613 -0.67 40.04 -40.46
N GLY A 614 -1.69 39.84 -39.61
CA GLY A 614 -2.60 38.71 -39.63
C GLY A 614 -2.05 37.41 -39.02
N ILE A 615 -0.94 37.48 -38.27
CA ILE A 615 -0.36 36.37 -37.52
C ILE A 615 -0.74 36.53 -36.06
N THR A 616 -1.45 35.55 -35.50
CA THR A 616 -1.92 35.66 -34.12
C THR A 616 -0.82 35.42 -33.09
N ALA A 617 -0.84 36.16 -31.98
CA ALA A 617 0.01 36.04 -30.80
C ALA A 617 1.51 36.12 -31.12
N ASN A 618 1.90 37.10 -31.93
CA ASN A 618 3.29 37.32 -32.33
C ASN A 618 3.85 38.69 -31.94
N SER A 619 3.09 39.47 -31.17
CA SER A 619 3.48 40.79 -30.68
C SER A 619 3.66 40.78 -29.17
N ASP A 620 4.57 41.62 -28.73
CA ASP A 620 4.94 41.90 -27.34
C ASP A 620 4.93 43.43 -27.13
N TRP A 621 5.17 43.89 -25.90
CA TRP A 621 5.17 45.33 -25.60
C TRP A 621 6.11 46.14 -26.49
N SER A 622 7.30 45.59 -26.75
CA SER A 622 8.36 46.25 -27.51
C SER A 622 8.10 46.32 -29.01
N THR A 623 7.18 45.47 -29.51
CA THR A 623 6.75 45.36 -30.90
C THR A 623 5.35 45.91 -31.15
N GLY A 624 4.64 46.33 -30.11
CA GLY A 624 3.47 47.22 -30.20
C GLY A 624 2.20 46.74 -29.50
N ASP A 625 2.22 45.59 -28.81
CA ASP A 625 1.09 45.13 -27.99
C ASP A 625 1.00 45.98 -26.71
N TRP A 626 0.23 47.06 -26.77
CA TRP A 626 0.07 48.00 -25.66
C TRP A 626 -1.25 47.82 -24.95
N ASN A 627 -2.15 46.99 -25.44
CA ASN A 627 -3.41 46.65 -24.79
C ASN A 627 -3.34 45.29 -24.05
N GLY A 628 -2.29 44.49 -24.30
CA GLY A 628 -2.00 43.20 -23.67
C GLY A 628 -2.81 42.04 -24.26
N ASP A 629 -3.19 42.09 -25.55
CA ASP A 629 -3.96 41.04 -26.24
C ASP A 629 -3.13 40.14 -27.17
N SER A 630 -1.80 40.29 -27.12
CA SER A 630 -0.79 39.58 -27.90
C SER A 630 -0.76 39.93 -29.41
N GLU A 631 -1.45 40.98 -29.83
CA GLU A 631 -1.44 41.51 -31.20
C GLU A 631 -0.94 42.95 -31.23
N PHE A 632 -0.38 43.38 -32.37
CA PHE A 632 -0.17 44.80 -32.64
C PHE A 632 -1.12 45.25 -33.74
N ASP A 633 -2.20 45.95 -33.37
CA ASP A 633 -3.19 46.44 -34.31
C ASP A 633 -3.63 47.88 -34.04
N SER A 634 -4.65 48.32 -34.79
CA SER A 634 -5.22 49.67 -34.64
C SER A 634 -5.69 49.98 -33.20
N SER A 635 -6.07 48.97 -32.42
CA SER A 635 -6.57 49.11 -31.05
C SER A 635 -5.45 49.49 -30.06
N ASP A 636 -4.22 49.01 -30.26
CA ASP A 636 -3.03 49.43 -29.49
C ASP A 636 -2.68 50.88 -29.74
N LEU A 637 -2.68 51.27 -31.01
CA LEU A 637 -2.50 52.68 -31.37
C LEU A 637 -3.59 53.53 -30.73
N VAL A 638 -4.85 53.08 -30.75
CA VAL A 638 -5.94 53.77 -30.05
C VAL A 638 -5.66 53.85 -28.55
N LYS A 639 -5.23 52.76 -27.90
CA LYS A 639 -4.89 52.73 -26.47
C LYS A 639 -3.79 53.76 -26.16
N ALA A 640 -2.65 53.71 -26.86
CA ALA A 640 -1.54 54.64 -26.66
C ALA A 640 -1.89 56.11 -26.93
N PHE A 641 -2.56 56.41 -28.04
CA PHE A 641 -2.96 57.79 -28.35
C PHE A 641 -4.08 58.30 -27.45
N SER A 642 -4.99 57.43 -26.99
CA SER A 642 -6.05 57.80 -26.05
C SER A 642 -5.52 58.11 -24.65
N ASP A 643 -4.43 57.46 -24.24
CA ASP A 643 -3.69 57.79 -23.02
C ASP A 643 -3.09 59.21 -23.08
N GLY A 644 -2.76 59.66 -24.30
CA GLY A 644 -2.52 61.07 -24.62
C GLY A 644 -1.10 61.55 -24.31
N GLY A 645 -0.14 60.63 -24.18
CA GLY A 645 1.27 60.90 -23.87
C GLY A 645 2.15 61.35 -25.06
N TYR A 646 1.69 61.19 -26.30
CA TYR A 646 2.50 61.41 -27.50
C TYR A 646 3.13 62.81 -27.55
N GLU A 647 4.47 62.87 -27.64
CA GLU A 647 5.28 64.10 -27.65
C GLU A 647 5.09 65.02 -26.43
N ARG A 648 4.62 64.50 -25.30
CA ARG A 648 4.51 65.25 -24.03
C ARG A 648 5.76 65.19 -23.14
N GLY A 649 6.74 64.35 -23.52
CA GLY A 649 7.96 64.10 -22.76
C GLY A 649 7.74 63.16 -21.57
N ALA A 650 8.81 62.92 -20.81
CA ALA A 650 8.78 61.98 -19.69
C ALA A 650 7.70 62.33 -18.66
N VAL A 651 7.00 61.31 -18.13
CA VAL A 651 6.08 61.48 -16.99
C VAL A 651 6.89 62.06 -15.82
N ALA A 652 6.75 63.37 -15.56
CA ALA A 652 7.58 64.05 -14.58
C ALA A 652 7.46 63.38 -13.21
N ALA A 653 8.60 63.00 -12.62
CA ALA A 653 8.70 62.41 -11.28
C ALA A 653 7.88 63.23 -10.27
N ARG A 654 6.68 62.74 -9.93
CA ARG A 654 5.96 63.22 -8.76
C ARG A 654 6.82 62.84 -7.57
N ILE A 655 7.25 63.86 -6.82
CA ILE A 655 8.01 63.70 -5.58
C ILE A 655 7.37 62.59 -4.75
N GLN A 656 8.07 61.47 -4.56
CA GLN A 656 7.74 60.50 -3.53
C GLN A 656 7.75 61.25 -2.19
N ILE A 657 6.58 61.54 -1.66
CA ILE A 657 6.46 61.65 -0.21
C ILE A 657 6.62 60.21 0.26
N ALA A 658 7.77 59.92 0.86
CA ALA A 658 8.04 58.66 1.52
C ALA A 658 6.78 58.24 2.29
N ALA A 659 6.23 57.07 1.94
CA ALA A 659 5.27 56.40 2.78
C ALA A 659 5.95 56.21 4.14
N VAL A 660 5.61 57.06 5.09
CA VAL A 660 5.89 56.83 6.50
C VAL A 660 5.16 55.53 6.82
N PRO A 661 5.83 54.47 7.31
CA PRO A 661 5.12 53.26 7.69
C PRO A 661 4.07 53.65 8.73
N GLU A 662 2.80 53.30 8.48
CA GLU A 662 1.76 53.51 9.47
C GLU A 662 2.21 52.82 10.77
N PRO A 663 2.30 53.54 11.91
CA PRO A 663 2.41 52.86 13.18
C PRO A 663 1.10 52.11 13.37
N SER A 664 1.18 50.78 13.37
CA SER A 664 0.10 49.89 13.75
C SER A 664 -0.64 50.45 14.97
N GLY A 665 -1.97 50.54 14.84
CA GLY A 665 -2.89 51.32 15.70
C GLY A 665 -3.00 50.86 17.16
N ILE A 666 -1.91 50.83 17.91
CA ILE A 666 -1.88 50.56 19.36
C ILE A 666 -1.17 51.71 20.14
N GLY A 667 -0.60 52.71 19.45
CA GLY A 667 0.27 53.72 20.08
C GLY A 667 -0.28 55.14 20.32
N ILE A 668 -1.56 55.44 20.07
CA ILE A 668 -2.10 56.81 20.28
C ILE A 668 -3.40 56.78 21.10
N LEU A 669 -3.26 56.60 22.40
CA LEU A 669 -4.31 56.96 23.38
C LEU A 669 -3.72 57.44 24.72
N LEU A 670 -2.57 58.11 24.72
CA LEU A 670 -1.91 58.53 25.97
C LEU A 670 -1.32 59.94 26.01
N ILE A 671 -1.70 60.87 25.12
CA ILE A 671 -1.34 62.29 25.31
C ILE A 671 -2.48 63.21 24.84
N ALA A 672 -3.54 63.30 25.63
CA ALA A 672 -4.38 64.49 25.75
C ALA A 672 -5.39 64.32 26.89
N LEU A 673 -5.01 64.71 28.12
CA LEU A 673 -5.83 65.43 29.12
C LEU A 673 -5.26 65.24 30.54
N PRO A 674 -4.40 66.17 31.00
CA PRO A 674 -4.37 66.55 32.39
C PRO A 674 -4.96 67.95 32.50
N LEU A 675 -6.19 68.07 33.02
CA LEU A 675 -6.67 69.17 33.88
C LEU A 675 -8.18 69.04 34.12
N LEU A 676 -8.55 69.18 35.40
CA LEU A 676 -9.90 69.37 35.96
C LEU A 676 -10.74 68.07 36.10
N VAL A 677 -11.15 67.58 37.27
CA VAL A 677 -11.33 68.16 38.61
C VAL A 677 -11.33 67.03 39.66
N ARG A 678 -10.61 67.26 40.75
CA ARG A 678 -10.80 66.59 42.06
C ARG A 678 -12.25 66.75 42.55
N ARG A 679 -12.94 65.65 42.91
CA ARG A 679 -13.47 65.40 44.28
C ARG A 679 -14.58 64.33 44.30
N ARG A 680 -14.31 63.31 45.12
CA ARG A 680 -15.10 62.81 46.26
C ARG A 680 -16.16 61.70 46.09
N PHE A 681 -16.06 60.77 47.06
CA PHE A 681 -17.02 59.82 47.65
C PHE A 681 -17.30 58.54 46.82
N THR A 682 -16.71 57.38 47.14
CA THR A 682 -17.00 56.38 48.20
C THR A 682 -18.36 55.68 48.12
N ALA A 683 -18.28 54.33 48.17
CA ALA A 683 -19.31 53.33 48.51
C ALA A 683 -20.38 53.12 47.42
N THR A 684 -20.83 51.92 47.04
CA THR A 684 -20.97 50.56 47.61
C THR A 684 -20.98 49.57 46.42
N GLY A 685 -20.46 48.33 46.44
CA GLY A 685 -20.90 47.16 47.20
C GLY A 685 -21.45 46.08 46.23
N CYS A 686 -20.96 44.82 46.33
CA CYS A 686 -21.52 43.54 45.82
C CYS A 686 -21.86 43.42 44.30
N ASN A 687 -21.48 42.36 43.56
CA ASN A 687 -21.59 40.92 43.87
C ASN A 687 -20.75 40.09 42.90
N ALA A 688 -20.29 38.94 43.39
CA ALA A 688 -19.72 37.83 42.61
C ALA A 688 -20.77 37.18 41.67
N TYR A 689 -20.32 36.52 40.60
CA TYR A 689 -20.58 35.09 40.35
C TYR A 689 -19.66 34.55 39.25
N ARG A 690 -19.05 33.40 39.55
CA ARG A 690 -18.30 32.52 38.63
C ARG A 690 -19.26 31.87 37.63
N HIS A 691 -18.77 31.63 36.41
CA HIS A 691 -18.54 30.27 35.91
C HIS A 691 -17.40 30.27 34.88
#